data_AF-A0A923VDI2-F1
#
_entry.id   AF-A0A923VDI2-F1
#
_cell.length_a   1.000
_cell.length_b   1.000
_cell.length_c   1.000
_cell.angle_alpha   90.00
_cell.angle_beta   90.00
_cell.angle_gamma   90.00
#
_symmetry.space_group_name_H-M   'P 1'
#
loop_
_entity.id
_entity.type
_entity.pdbx_description
1 polymer ?
#
loop_
_entity_poly.entity_id
_entity_poly.type
_entity_poly.pdbx_seq_one_letter_code
_entity_poly.pdbx_strand_id
1 'polypeptide(L)'
;DINLQVTDALIRRIDVLQDFIETDKKIPTNNEKIRQLYYIQEVVANFRAAWKFNKLNPVMAPQLIDNFEKILKANLDTLDMTPYIDEAPYDIGMINVEIFKTNKGYKNSKNNLYLKYTAMHAERILGSIRPFINEPFADSLVVLACINNPKQLYDYASGTNTQEGKLIQRNTNPMVHAIVKLTRTPNSLFYFPFLDDILKGKLAIDSIQRFIGDGEKRMDSVGYFKLLVKTEIGYQQRLIAKDTPIAMFGANGLREMLQRKAIQHFITPINELHEQNNLAIRMRAIEPLSAQDLYYVMVMGENDIYTSSYKHSFTRLLQKMGTTPRGDELMMSVNMDYFRKFIKMAANFNQLDVFLKTMPQEKSSVLMRAFVANLDKSSNLEDAVDVADSYSSIRDTTLLQNILSNVTNNEKRNAAENNRRGKMIYSLLKTILSSSDSSNVDLTSQIGIPSIYSIDNKYLTDDSGRIIQQVFFYGDEDGRTNYTGFINSFAKMDWKITAKPEWVEIKSLKGKILIYANLPLNSDKNLDDTAQAHLTKYLNRNALHPSIVIHRGHSYWLPGTINRMAGNAKIIVLGSCGGYKNLSEILKISPDAHIISTKEIGKGDINRPIINYLNQALLSGKTLVWKDMWTALTKVFYADNNKEVKESWDDYIPPYKNLGAIFIKAYNKKMEIQ
;
A
#
# COMPACT_ATOMS: atom_id res chain seq x y z
N ASP A 1 -19.23 -8.74 35.05
CA ASP A 1 -18.72 -7.62 35.84
C ASP A 1 -19.06 -6.26 35.22
N ILE A 2 -18.61 -5.95 34.00
CA ILE A 2 -18.89 -4.68 33.29
C ILE A 2 -20.39 -4.30 33.29
N ASN A 3 -21.30 -5.22 32.93
CA ASN A 3 -22.74 -4.91 32.90
C ASN A 3 -23.30 -4.53 34.28
N LEU A 4 -22.77 -5.09 35.36
CA LEU A 4 -23.19 -4.76 36.72
C LEU A 4 -22.73 -3.37 37.11
N GLN A 5 -21.49 -3.00 36.77
CA GLN A 5 -20.94 -1.67 37.06
C GLN A 5 -21.68 -0.56 36.30
N VAL A 6 -22.02 -0.81 35.03
CA VAL A 6 -22.82 0.13 34.23
C VAL A 6 -24.25 0.27 34.77
N THR A 7 -24.87 -0.85 35.15
CA THR A 7 -26.21 -0.86 35.76
C THR A 7 -26.23 -0.12 37.10
N ASP A 8 -25.23 -0.34 37.95
CA ASP A 8 -25.07 0.35 39.22
C ASP A 8 -24.97 1.87 39.02
N ALA A 9 -24.15 2.30 38.05
CA ALA A 9 -23.94 3.72 37.75
C ALA A 9 -25.18 4.42 37.20
N LEU A 10 -25.96 3.76 36.35
CA LEU A 10 -27.08 4.39 35.64
C LEU A 10 -28.45 4.20 36.32
N ILE A 11 -28.53 3.31 37.31
CA ILE A 11 -29.76 3.07 38.08
C ILE A 11 -29.54 3.50 39.52
N ARG A 12 -28.89 2.66 40.34
CA ARG A 12 -28.77 2.90 41.78
C ARG A 12 -28.12 4.25 42.10
N ARG A 13 -27.04 4.62 41.42
CA ARG A 13 -26.38 5.91 41.67
C ARG A 13 -27.19 7.11 41.20
N ILE A 14 -28.00 6.96 40.16
CA ILE A 14 -28.93 8.00 39.73
C ILE A 14 -30.01 8.20 40.78
N ASP A 15 -30.57 7.12 41.33
CA ASP A 15 -31.56 7.20 42.43
C ASP A 15 -30.96 7.91 43.66
N VAL A 16 -29.71 7.57 44.03
CA VAL A 16 -28.99 8.25 45.13
C VAL A 16 -28.80 9.75 44.86
N LEU A 17 -28.55 10.15 43.61
CA LEU A 17 -28.42 11.56 43.25
C LEU A 17 -29.77 12.30 43.29
N GLN A 18 -30.87 11.62 42.93
CA GLN A 18 -32.23 12.17 43.05
C GLN A 18 -32.59 12.38 44.53
N ASP A 19 -32.34 11.38 45.38
CA ASP A 19 -32.54 11.49 46.82
C ASP A 19 -31.71 12.60 47.44
N PHE A 20 -30.45 12.75 47.00
CA PHE A 20 -29.59 13.87 47.42
C PHE A 20 -30.24 15.23 47.09
N ILE A 21 -30.76 15.42 45.88
CA ILE A 21 -31.42 16.68 45.50
C ILE A 21 -32.68 16.94 46.33
N GLU A 22 -33.47 15.89 46.60
CA GLU A 22 -34.72 16.03 47.33
C GLU A 22 -34.52 16.30 48.83
N THR A 23 -33.39 15.88 49.39
CA THR A 23 -33.11 15.96 50.83
C THR A 23 -32.12 17.06 51.22
N ASP A 24 -31.31 17.58 50.28
CA ASP A 24 -30.31 18.61 50.57
C ASP A 24 -30.95 19.96 50.89
N LYS A 25 -30.69 20.45 52.11
CA LYS A 25 -31.16 21.74 52.63
C LYS A 25 -30.59 22.95 51.87
N LYS A 26 -29.50 22.77 51.10
CA LYS A 26 -28.95 23.79 50.18
C LYS A 26 -29.85 24.06 48.97
N ILE A 27 -30.85 23.21 48.70
CA ILE A 27 -31.77 23.29 47.56
C ILE A 27 -33.20 23.55 48.08
N PRO A 28 -33.48 24.76 48.62
CA PRO A 28 -34.65 24.99 49.46
C PRO A 28 -35.97 25.14 48.69
N THR A 29 -35.94 25.40 47.38
CA THR A 29 -37.16 25.66 46.60
C THR A 29 -37.45 24.51 45.62
N ASN A 30 -38.73 24.23 45.39
CA ASN A 30 -39.15 23.22 44.42
C ASN A 30 -38.64 23.53 43.00
N ASN A 31 -38.58 24.80 42.60
CA ASN A 31 -38.05 25.18 41.29
C ASN A 31 -36.56 24.86 41.16
N GLU A 32 -35.79 25.07 42.24
CA GLU A 32 -34.37 24.73 42.26
C GLU A 32 -34.16 23.21 42.20
N LYS A 33 -34.96 22.43 42.94
CA LYS A 33 -34.95 20.97 42.87
C LYS A 33 -35.23 20.45 41.46
N ILE A 34 -36.27 20.98 40.81
CA ILE A 34 -36.62 20.63 39.42
C ILE A 34 -35.43 20.92 38.49
N ARG A 35 -34.75 22.07 38.67
CA ARG A 35 -33.57 22.43 37.88
C ARG A 35 -32.42 21.44 38.05
N GLN A 36 -32.14 21.01 39.28
CA GLN A 36 -31.05 20.04 39.52
C GLN A 36 -31.42 18.63 39.02
N LEU A 37 -32.68 18.21 39.18
CA LEU A 37 -33.18 16.94 38.63
C LEU A 37 -33.10 16.92 37.10
N TYR A 38 -33.29 18.07 36.46
CA TYR A 38 -33.10 18.20 35.01
C TYR A 38 -31.64 17.90 34.60
N TYR A 39 -30.63 18.31 35.39
CA TYR A 39 -29.24 17.92 35.11
C TYR A 39 -29.01 16.42 35.21
N ILE A 40 -29.65 15.74 36.16
CA ILE A 40 -29.61 14.27 36.25
C ILE A 40 -30.24 13.64 35.01
N GLN A 41 -31.41 14.15 34.59
CA GLN A 41 -32.05 13.68 33.37
C GLN A 41 -31.14 13.86 32.15
N GLU A 42 -30.48 15.01 32.03
CA GLU A 42 -29.56 15.32 30.93
C GLU A 42 -28.36 14.39 30.88
N VAL A 43 -27.69 14.07 32.01
CA VAL A 43 -26.53 13.17 31.97
C VAL A 43 -26.90 11.77 31.50
N VAL A 44 -28.06 11.26 31.92
CA VAL A 44 -28.57 9.95 31.48
C VAL A 44 -28.97 9.97 30.01
N ALA A 45 -29.66 11.03 29.56
CA ALA A 45 -30.07 11.20 28.17
C ALA A 45 -28.85 11.31 27.23
N ASN A 46 -27.86 12.12 27.63
CA ASN A 46 -26.64 12.35 26.85
C ASN A 46 -25.74 11.10 26.84
N PHE A 47 -25.65 10.35 27.94
CA PHE A 47 -25.03 9.02 27.95
C PHE A 47 -25.67 8.09 26.93
N ARG A 48 -27.01 7.96 26.96
CA ARG A 48 -27.75 7.08 26.04
C ARG A 48 -27.51 7.47 24.58
N ALA A 49 -27.53 8.77 24.29
CA ALA A 49 -27.24 9.27 22.95
C ALA A 49 -25.80 8.96 22.54
N ALA A 50 -24.81 9.24 23.39
CA ALA A 50 -23.41 8.98 23.11
C ALA A 50 -23.14 7.49 22.86
N TRP A 51 -23.75 6.60 23.66
CA TRP A 51 -23.65 5.16 23.46
C TRP A 51 -24.28 4.72 22.12
N LYS A 52 -25.50 5.18 21.81
CA LYS A 52 -26.21 4.84 20.57
C LYS A 52 -25.43 5.25 19.31
N PHE A 53 -24.70 6.36 19.37
CA PHE A 53 -23.90 6.87 18.26
C PHE A 53 -22.42 6.47 18.32
N ASN A 54 -22.05 5.49 19.17
CA ASN A 54 -20.67 5.02 19.36
C ASN A 54 -19.65 6.14 19.69
N LYS A 55 -20.09 7.18 20.41
CA LYS A 55 -19.26 8.29 20.88
C LYS A 55 -18.68 8.08 22.28
N LEU A 56 -19.17 7.09 23.02
CA LEU A 56 -18.69 6.74 24.35
C LEU A 56 -18.77 5.22 24.53
N ASN A 57 -17.73 4.61 25.07
CA ASN A 57 -17.78 3.21 25.50
C ASN A 57 -18.66 3.11 26.77
N PRO A 58 -19.71 2.27 26.81
CA PRO A 58 -20.60 2.18 27.96
C PRO A 58 -19.87 1.79 29.26
N VAL A 59 -18.72 1.13 29.20
CA VAL A 59 -17.85 0.83 30.36
C VAL A 59 -17.47 2.10 31.14
N MET A 60 -17.47 3.27 30.50
CA MET A 60 -17.12 4.54 31.12
C MET A 60 -18.27 5.17 31.94
N ALA A 61 -19.45 4.53 32.00
CA ALA A 61 -20.60 5.06 32.73
C ALA A 61 -20.30 5.39 34.21
N PRO A 62 -19.60 4.54 35.00
CA PRO A 62 -19.26 4.87 36.39
C PRO A 62 -18.44 6.16 36.49
N GLN A 63 -17.41 6.31 35.65
CA GLN A 63 -16.55 7.48 35.65
C GLN A 63 -17.30 8.74 35.17
N LEU A 64 -18.24 8.60 34.23
CA LEU A 64 -19.11 9.70 33.80
C LEU A 64 -19.95 10.24 34.96
N ILE A 65 -20.58 9.33 35.71
CA ILE A 65 -21.43 9.68 36.86
C ILE A 65 -20.60 10.21 38.03
N ASP A 66 -19.41 9.66 38.29
CA ASP A 66 -18.46 10.22 39.27
C ASP A 66 -18.10 11.68 38.96
N ASN A 67 -17.79 11.94 37.69
CA ASN A 67 -17.43 13.28 37.26
C ASN A 67 -18.63 14.24 37.31
N PHE A 68 -19.80 13.77 36.88
CA PHE A 68 -21.05 14.54 36.94
C PHE A 68 -21.40 14.92 38.39
N GLU A 69 -21.32 13.98 39.33
CA GLU A 69 -21.62 14.22 40.74
C GLU A 69 -20.69 15.28 41.35
N LYS A 70 -19.38 15.21 41.04
CA LYS A 70 -18.41 16.23 41.48
C LYS A 70 -18.77 17.61 40.94
N ILE A 71 -19.10 17.71 39.65
CA ILE A 71 -19.47 18.98 39.02
C ILE A 71 -20.80 19.50 39.57
N LEU A 72 -21.79 18.63 39.78
CA LEU A 72 -23.09 18.99 40.36
C LEU A 72 -22.92 19.64 41.74
N LYS A 73 -22.15 19.00 42.63
CA LYS A 73 -21.85 19.52 43.98
C LYS A 73 -21.08 20.84 43.92
N ALA A 74 -20.06 20.92 43.07
CA ALA A 74 -19.32 22.16 42.87
C ALA A 74 -20.20 23.29 42.32
N ASN A 75 -21.13 22.98 41.40
CA ASN A 75 -22.04 23.95 40.82
C ASN A 75 -23.04 24.48 41.86
N LEU A 76 -23.55 23.63 42.76
CA LEU A 76 -24.38 24.05 43.90
C LEU A 76 -23.63 25.01 44.83
N ASP A 77 -22.34 24.76 45.05
CA ASP A 77 -21.47 25.61 45.87
C ASP A 77 -20.91 26.83 45.07
N THR A 78 -21.40 27.08 43.86
CA THR A 78 -20.93 28.16 42.95
C THR A 78 -19.42 28.12 42.63
N LEU A 79 -18.83 26.93 42.75
CA LEU A 79 -17.44 26.66 42.46
C LEU A 79 -17.19 26.48 40.96
N ASP A 80 -15.93 26.62 40.58
CA ASP A 80 -15.48 26.48 39.20
C ASP A 80 -15.47 24.98 38.84
N MET A 81 -16.12 24.60 37.73
CA MET A 81 -16.13 23.20 37.31
C MET A 81 -14.88 22.76 36.53
N THR A 82 -14.03 23.69 36.11
CA THR A 82 -12.85 23.43 35.26
C THR A 82 -11.94 22.33 35.81
N PRO A 83 -11.59 22.29 37.12
CA PRO A 83 -10.72 21.23 37.65
C PRO A 83 -11.25 19.82 37.42
N TYR A 84 -12.58 19.63 37.52
CA TYR A 84 -13.21 18.33 37.34
C TYR A 84 -13.27 17.94 35.86
N ILE A 85 -13.42 18.90 34.95
CA ILE A 85 -13.35 18.65 33.50
C ILE A 85 -11.91 18.31 33.08
N ASP A 86 -10.91 18.92 33.72
CA ASP A 86 -9.50 18.66 33.45
C ASP A 86 -9.07 17.25 33.88
N GLU A 87 -9.61 16.74 34.98
CA GLU A 87 -9.40 15.34 35.41
C GLU A 87 -10.08 14.31 34.49
N ALA A 88 -11.16 14.68 33.80
CA ALA A 88 -11.96 13.75 33.02
C ALA A 88 -11.36 13.42 31.63
N PRO A 89 -11.52 12.19 31.11
CA PRO A 89 -11.32 11.89 29.70
C PRO A 89 -12.18 12.79 28.80
N TYR A 90 -11.71 13.03 27.57
CA TYR A 90 -12.38 13.93 26.62
C TYR A 90 -13.87 13.60 26.43
N ASP A 91 -14.21 12.33 26.19
CA ASP A 91 -15.59 11.92 25.91
C ASP A 91 -16.53 12.18 27.10
N ILE A 92 -16.04 11.97 28.34
CA ILE A 92 -16.79 12.25 29.56
C ILE A 92 -16.97 13.75 29.76
N GLY A 93 -15.87 14.51 29.65
CA GLY A 93 -15.91 15.95 29.84
C GLY A 93 -16.81 16.65 28.81
N MET A 94 -16.83 16.18 27.55
CA MET A 94 -17.71 16.70 26.51
C MET A 94 -19.20 16.48 26.80
N ILE A 95 -19.56 15.38 27.46
CA ILE A 95 -20.94 15.14 27.89
C ILE A 95 -21.29 16.09 29.04
N ASN A 96 -20.46 16.13 30.09
CA ASN A 96 -20.79 16.87 31.30
C ASN A 96 -20.74 18.39 31.12
N VAL A 97 -19.80 18.92 30.31
CA VAL A 97 -19.66 20.38 30.11
C VAL A 97 -20.93 21.01 29.53
N GLU A 98 -21.63 20.29 28.64
CA GLU A 98 -22.84 20.78 27.98
C GLU A 98 -24.06 20.82 28.91
N ILE A 99 -24.00 20.16 30.08
CA ILE A 99 -25.08 20.16 31.06
C ILE A 99 -25.02 21.45 31.91
N PHE A 100 -23.81 21.90 32.25
CA PHE A 100 -23.58 23.02 33.18
C PHE A 100 -23.20 24.33 32.47
N LYS A 101 -23.96 24.73 31.45
CA LYS A 101 -23.68 25.91 30.59
C LYS A 101 -23.58 27.24 31.34
N THR A 102 -24.25 27.35 32.49
CA THR A 102 -24.28 28.56 33.33
C THR A 102 -23.19 28.59 34.39
N ASN A 103 -22.40 27.52 34.54
CA ASN A 103 -21.30 27.49 35.51
C ASN A 103 -20.19 28.47 35.08
N LYS A 104 -19.57 29.17 36.04
CA LYS A 104 -18.50 30.15 35.76
C LYS A 104 -17.29 29.53 35.03
N GLY A 105 -17.05 28.24 35.21
CA GLY A 105 -15.99 27.47 34.55
C GLY A 105 -16.32 27.00 33.12
N TYR A 106 -17.53 27.26 32.61
CA TYR A 106 -17.98 26.72 31.32
C TYR A 106 -17.08 27.07 30.15
N LYS A 107 -16.71 28.34 30.01
CA LYS A 107 -15.83 28.78 28.93
C LYS A 107 -14.45 28.12 28.99
N ASN A 108 -13.82 28.11 30.16
CA ASN A 108 -12.50 27.50 30.37
C ASN A 108 -12.54 25.98 30.15
N SER A 109 -13.59 25.32 30.60
CA SER A 109 -13.82 23.88 30.39
C SER A 109 -13.93 23.54 28.90
N LYS A 110 -14.67 24.33 28.11
CA LYS A 110 -14.76 24.15 26.65
C LYS A 110 -13.41 24.33 25.96
N ASN A 111 -12.61 25.31 26.40
CA ASN A 111 -11.26 25.53 25.91
C ASN A 111 -10.34 24.33 26.19
N ASN A 112 -10.33 23.83 27.43
CA ASN A 112 -9.48 22.70 27.82
C ASN A 112 -9.87 21.40 27.11
N LEU A 113 -11.17 21.16 26.92
CA LEU A 113 -11.66 20.02 26.14
C LEU A 113 -11.29 20.14 24.66
N TYR A 114 -11.28 21.36 24.10
CA TYR A 114 -10.80 21.57 22.74
C TYR A 114 -9.29 21.29 22.63
N LEU A 115 -8.47 21.69 23.61
CA LEU A 115 -7.06 21.33 23.64
C LEU A 115 -6.86 19.81 23.70
N LYS A 116 -7.61 19.09 24.55
CA LYS A 116 -7.62 17.62 24.59
C LYS A 116 -8.00 17.00 23.23
N TYR A 117 -9.03 17.55 22.58
CA TYR A 117 -9.45 17.13 21.24
C TYR A 117 -8.32 17.28 20.22
N THR A 118 -7.68 18.45 20.17
CA THR A 118 -6.61 18.74 19.21
C THR A 118 -5.34 17.91 19.45
N ALA A 119 -5.08 17.49 20.70
CA ALA A 119 -3.98 16.58 21.00
C ALA A 119 -4.21 15.17 20.44
N MET A 120 -5.46 14.72 20.37
CA MET A 120 -5.84 13.42 19.78
C MET A 120 -6.07 13.49 18.26
N HIS A 121 -6.43 14.67 17.75
CA HIS A 121 -6.84 14.90 16.36
C HIS A 121 -6.16 16.14 15.75
N ALA A 122 -4.83 16.14 15.74
CA ALA A 122 -4.04 17.27 15.25
C ALA A 122 -4.35 17.64 13.79
N GLU A 123 -4.81 16.69 12.97
CA GLU A 123 -5.23 16.89 11.58
C GLU A 123 -6.54 17.70 11.42
N ARG A 124 -7.31 17.83 12.51
CA ARG A 124 -8.61 18.53 12.53
C ARG A 124 -8.54 19.94 13.10
N ILE A 125 -7.38 20.39 13.56
CA ILE A 125 -7.19 21.69 14.19
C ILE A 125 -7.77 22.80 13.31
N LEU A 126 -7.29 22.95 12.07
CA LEU A 126 -7.72 24.06 11.20
C LEU A 126 -9.20 23.99 10.83
N GLY A 127 -9.76 22.80 10.70
CA GLY A 127 -11.18 22.60 10.41
C GLY A 127 -12.11 22.85 11.61
N SER A 128 -11.58 22.94 12.83
CA SER A 128 -12.37 23.08 14.06
C SER A 128 -12.01 24.30 14.92
N ILE A 129 -10.98 25.06 14.55
CA ILE A 129 -10.47 26.20 15.34
C ILE A 129 -11.37 27.42 15.30
N ARG A 130 -12.32 27.50 14.37
CA ARG A 130 -13.17 28.68 14.13
C ARG A 130 -13.83 29.27 15.40
N PRO A 131 -14.41 28.48 16.32
CA PRO A 131 -14.99 29.01 17.55
C PRO A 131 -13.95 29.57 18.54
N PHE A 132 -12.68 29.19 18.38
CA PHE A 132 -11.59 29.45 19.31
C PHE A 132 -10.54 30.43 18.77
N ILE A 133 -10.78 31.08 17.63
CA ILE A 133 -9.81 31.97 16.96
C ILE A 133 -9.35 33.17 17.79
N ASN A 134 -10.13 33.56 18.80
CA ASN A 134 -9.82 34.68 19.70
C ASN A 134 -9.25 34.21 21.03
N GLU A 135 -9.08 32.90 21.24
CA GLU A 135 -8.51 32.36 22.45
C GLU A 135 -6.97 32.43 22.42
N PRO A 136 -6.29 32.61 23.57
CA PRO A 136 -4.83 32.81 23.61
C PRO A 136 -4.00 31.66 23.00
N PHE A 137 -4.54 30.43 23.02
CA PHE A 137 -3.87 29.25 22.47
C PHE A 137 -4.03 29.09 20.95
N ALA A 138 -4.86 29.90 20.29
CA ALA A 138 -5.19 29.73 18.88
C ALA A 138 -3.96 29.76 17.97
N ASP A 139 -3.04 30.71 18.21
CA ASP A 139 -1.82 30.83 17.42
C ASP A 139 -0.88 29.62 17.64
N SER A 140 -0.83 29.08 18.85
CA SER A 140 -0.06 27.85 19.15
C SER A 140 -0.65 26.63 18.44
N LEU A 141 -1.98 26.52 18.36
CA LEU A 141 -2.63 25.46 17.61
C LEU A 141 -2.38 25.56 16.10
N VAL A 142 -2.31 26.78 15.55
CA VAL A 142 -1.91 26.99 14.15
C VAL A 142 -0.49 26.47 13.90
N VAL A 143 0.44 26.69 14.83
CA VAL A 143 1.81 26.14 14.73
C VAL A 143 1.80 24.61 14.79
N LEU A 144 1.00 24.02 15.68
CA LEU A 144 0.87 22.56 15.77
C LEU A 144 0.29 21.97 14.47
N ALA A 145 -0.75 22.61 13.92
CA ALA A 145 -1.33 22.22 12.63
C ALA A 145 -0.31 22.35 11.49
N CYS A 146 0.51 23.40 11.50
CA CYS A 146 1.59 23.62 10.55
C CYS A 146 2.65 22.51 10.59
N ILE A 147 3.07 22.08 11.79
CA ILE A 147 4.04 20.99 11.95
C ILE A 147 3.45 19.67 11.44
N ASN A 148 2.18 19.40 11.76
CA ASN A 148 1.53 18.13 11.41
C ASN A 148 1.18 18.04 9.92
N ASN A 149 0.62 19.11 9.35
CA ASN A 149 0.20 19.15 7.94
C ASN A 149 0.43 20.55 7.33
N PRO A 150 1.67 20.85 6.90
CA PRO A 150 2.01 22.16 6.33
C PRO A 150 1.22 22.46 5.04
N LYS A 151 0.75 21.44 4.32
CA LYS A 151 -0.03 21.61 3.07
C LYS A 151 -1.46 22.05 3.38
N GLN A 152 -2.08 21.46 4.40
CA GLN A 152 -3.38 21.91 4.88
C GLN A 152 -3.29 23.36 5.37
N LEU A 153 -2.23 23.72 6.10
CA LEU A 153 -2.00 25.11 6.49
C LEU A 153 -1.89 26.03 5.27
N TYR A 154 -1.12 25.63 4.25
CA TYR A 154 -1.01 26.36 2.98
C TYR A 154 -2.41 26.60 2.36
N ASP A 155 -3.26 25.58 2.28
CA ASP A 155 -4.58 25.68 1.66
C ASP A 155 -5.50 26.65 2.42
N TYR A 156 -5.51 26.58 3.75
CA TYR A 156 -6.27 27.51 4.58
C TYR A 156 -5.70 28.93 4.52
N ALA A 157 -4.37 29.07 4.44
CA ALA A 157 -3.70 30.36 4.33
C ALA A 157 -4.04 31.09 3.01
N SER A 158 -4.25 30.36 1.92
CA SER A 158 -4.72 30.91 0.63
C SER A 158 -6.13 31.50 0.71
N GLY A 159 -6.97 31.03 1.65
CA GLY A 159 -8.31 31.55 1.90
C GLY A 159 -8.31 32.87 2.68
N THR A 160 -7.76 33.95 2.10
CA THR A 160 -7.49 35.22 2.79
C THR A 160 -8.71 35.90 3.43
N ASN A 161 -9.92 35.60 2.93
CA ASN A 161 -11.17 36.16 3.44
C ASN A 161 -11.81 35.33 4.58
N THR A 162 -11.29 34.14 4.87
CA THR A 162 -11.77 33.26 5.94
C THR A 162 -11.24 33.70 7.31
N GLN A 163 -11.92 33.30 8.39
CA GLN A 163 -11.49 33.61 9.75
C GLN A 163 -10.19 32.88 10.10
N GLU A 164 -10.08 31.64 9.65
CA GLU A 164 -8.95 30.73 9.79
C GLU A 164 -7.75 31.25 8.99
N GLY A 165 -7.96 31.68 7.74
CA GLY A 165 -6.92 32.28 6.91
C GLY A 165 -6.37 33.57 7.53
N LYS A 166 -7.23 34.43 8.09
CA LYS A 166 -6.81 35.63 8.84
C LYS A 166 -6.02 35.29 10.10
N LEU A 167 -6.44 34.27 10.85
CA LEU A 167 -5.71 33.75 12.01
C LEU A 167 -4.31 33.24 11.60
N ILE A 168 -4.21 32.50 10.51
CA ILE A 168 -2.92 32.00 10.00
C ILE A 168 -2.02 33.16 9.55
N GLN A 169 -2.56 34.15 8.85
CA GLN A 169 -1.78 35.28 8.33
C GLN A 169 -1.22 36.19 9.42
N ARG A 170 -1.91 36.35 10.55
CA ARG A 170 -1.43 37.17 11.67
C ARG A 170 -0.40 36.46 12.55
N ASN A 171 -0.23 35.15 12.38
CA ASN A 171 0.66 34.36 13.21
C ASN A 171 2.13 34.76 12.97
N THR A 172 2.87 34.97 14.06
CA THR A 172 4.27 35.45 14.02
C THR A 172 5.29 34.33 13.99
N ASN A 173 4.88 33.06 14.09
CA ASN A 173 5.79 31.93 14.02
C ASN A 173 6.50 31.88 12.65
N PRO A 174 7.84 31.76 12.61
CA PRO A 174 8.60 31.77 11.36
C PRO A 174 8.14 30.71 10.34
N MET A 175 7.76 29.51 10.81
CA MET A 175 7.29 28.42 9.95
C MET A 175 5.97 28.77 9.26
N VAL A 176 5.00 29.23 10.05
CA VAL A 176 3.69 29.66 9.56
C VAL A 176 3.86 30.83 8.59
N HIS A 177 4.69 31.81 8.96
CA HIS A 177 4.93 33.00 8.15
C HIS A 177 5.59 32.67 6.80
N ALA A 178 6.49 31.68 6.75
CA ALA A 178 7.08 31.25 5.49
C ALA A 178 6.06 30.55 4.57
N ILE A 179 5.18 29.72 5.12
CA ILE A 179 4.10 29.11 4.33
C ILE A 179 3.14 30.18 3.82
N VAL A 180 2.77 31.15 4.66
CA VAL A 180 1.96 32.31 4.24
C VAL A 180 2.65 33.07 3.09
N LYS A 181 3.95 33.34 3.20
CA LYS A 181 4.71 33.95 2.10
C LYS A 181 4.65 33.10 0.84
N LEU A 182 4.81 31.79 0.98
CA LEU A 182 4.77 30.85 -0.14
C LEU A 182 3.42 30.84 -0.86
N THR A 183 2.29 31.06 -0.18
CA THR A 183 0.98 31.19 -0.86
C THR A 183 0.89 32.34 -1.85
N ARG A 184 1.78 33.33 -1.73
CA ARG A 184 1.86 34.50 -2.62
C ARG A 184 2.90 34.33 -3.73
N THR A 185 3.69 33.25 -3.69
CA THR A 185 4.71 32.96 -4.70
C THR A 185 4.06 32.25 -5.90
N PRO A 186 4.27 32.74 -7.13
CA PRO A 186 3.87 32.00 -8.33
C PRO A 186 4.45 30.58 -8.32
N ASN A 187 3.68 29.59 -8.74
CA ASN A 187 4.15 28.20 -8.81
C ASN A 187 4.59 27.63 -7.43
N SER A 188 4.03 28.15 -6.34
CA SER A 188 4.32 27.84 -4.93
C SER A 188 4.50 26.34 -4.60
N LEU A 189 3.69 25.46 -5.21
CA LEU A 189 3.74 24.02 -4.95
C LEU A 189 5.09 23.38 -5.34
N PHE A 190 5.84 23.97 -6.27
CA PHE A 190 7.17 23.48 -6.64
C PHE A 190 8.27 23.84 -5.62
N TYR A 191 8.02 24.77 -4.70
CA TYR A 191 8.94 25.08 -3.62
C TYR A 191 8.66 24.26 -2.36
N PHE A 192 7.44 23.72 -2.25
CA PHE A 192 6.96 22.98 -1.08
C PHE A 192 7.85 21.78 -0.68
N PRO A 193 8.40 20.96 -1.61
CA PRO A 193 9.38 19.92 -1.31
C PRO A 193 10.63 20.39 -0.55
N PHE A 194 10.97 21.67 -0.65
CA PHE A 194 12.18 22.27 -0.11
C PHE A 194 11.90 23.16 1.11
N LEU A 195 10.67 23.14 1.63
CA LEU A 195 10.21 24.08 2.65
C LEU A 195 11.10 24.08 3.91
N ASP A 196 11.53 22.90 4.39
CA ASP A 196 12.42 22.81 5.55
C ASP A 196 13.79 23.47 5.29
N ASP A 197 14.36 23.28 4.10
CA ASP A 197 15.64 23.91 3.73
C ASP A 197 15.49 25.41 3.48
N ILE A 198 14.36 25.87 2.93
CA ILE A 198 14.04 27.29 2.77
C ILE A 198 13.92 27.96 4.15
N LEU A 199 13.20 27.33 5.08
CA LEU A 199 13.01 27.80 6.44
C LEU A 199 14.32 27.92 7.23
N LYS A 200 15.27 27.02 6.96
CA LYS A 200 16.59 27.02 7.58
C LYS A 200 17.61 27.89 6.84
N GLY A 201 17.20 28.58 5.78
CA GLY A 201 18.08 29.40 4.95
C GLY A 201 19.13 28.61 4.16
N LYS A 202 18.99 27.28 4.05
CA LYS A 202 19.89 26.42 3.27
C LYS A 202 19.64 26.53 1.78
N LEU A 203 18.39 26.81 1.37
CA LEU A 203 18.00 27.05 -0.01
C LEU A 203 17.25 28.38 -0.11
N ALA A 204 17.68 29.23 -1.05
CA ALA A 204 16.97 30.45 -1.39
C ALA A 204 15.87 30.16 -2.44
N ILE A 205 14.76 30.91 -2.39
CA ILE A 205 13.67 30.79 -3.37
C ILE A 205 14.20 30.97 -4.80
N ASP A 206 15.02 31.99 -5.04
CA ASP A 206 15.56 32.32 -6.36
C ASP A 206 16.41 31.18 -6.95
N SER A 207 17.10 30.39 -6.11
CA SER A 207 17.93 29.27 -6.56
C SER A 207 17.11 28.06 -7.03
N ILE A 208 15.84 27.99 -6.61
CA ILE A 208 14.86 27.01 -7.06
C ILE A 208 14.09 27.57 -8.26
N GLN A 209 13.74 28.85 -8.24
CA GLN A 209 13.00 29.53 -9.31
C GLN A 209 13.66 29.37 -10.67
N ARG A 210 15.00 29.38 -10.75
CA ARG A 210 15.73 29.16 -12.00
C ARG A 210 15.39 27.84 -12.71
N PHE A 211 14.98 26.81 -11.95
CA PHE A 211 14.57 25.52 -12.51
C PHE A 211 13.09 25.51 -12.86
N ILE A 212 12.26 26.16 -12.04
CA ILE A 212 10.80 26.23 -12.24
C ILE A 212 10.44 27.12 -13.44
N GLY A 213 11.17 28.22 -13.65
CA GLY A 213 10.87 29.22 -14.67
C GLY A 213 9.45 29.78 -14.50
N ASP A 214 8.73 29.88 -15.63
CA ASP A 214 7.33 30.34 -15.66
C ASP A 214 6.32 29.24 -15.26
N GLY A 215 6.80 28.07 -14.80
CA GLY A 215 5.97 26.93 -14.39
C GLY A 215 6.20 25.69 -15.27
N GLU A 216 5.31 24.72 -15.14
CA GLU A 216 5.53 23.34 -15.63
C GLU A 216 5.89 23.21 -17.12
N LYS A 217 5.36 24.07 -17.98
CA LYS A 217 5.62 24.02 -19.44
C LYS A 217 7.06 24.38 -19.83
N ARG A 218 7.75 25.18 -19.02
CA ARG A 218 9.12 25.67 -19.31
C ARG A 218 10.12 25.31 -18.21
N MET A 219 9.73 24.41 -17.32
CA MET A 219 10.58 23.95 -16.21
C MET A 219 11.77 23.15 -16.74
N ASP A 220 12.97 23.46 -16.25
CA ASP A 220 14.12 22.55 -16.33
C ASP A 220 13.84 21.33 -15.45
N SER A 221 13.19 20.35 -16.07
CA SER A 221 12.72 19.16 -15.38
C SER A 221 13.88 18.29 -14.88
N VAL A 222 15.02 18.32 -15.57
CA VAL A 222 16.23 17.59 -15.16
C VAL A 222 16.88 18.28 -13.95
N GLY A 223 17.09 19.59 -14.02
CA GLY A 223 17.66 20.36 -12.91
C GLY A 223 16.79 20.32 -11.66
N TYR A 224 15.48 20.45 -11.82
CA TYR A 224 14.52 20.35 -10.71
C TYR A 224 14.50 18.95 -10.09
N PHE A 225 14.48 17.89 -10.90
CA PHE A 225 14.52 16.52 -10.40
C PHE A 225 15.81 16.21 -9.62
N LYS A 226 16.96 16.64 -10.15
CA LYS A 226 18.26 16.52 -9.45
C LYS A 226 18.26 17.24 -8.11
N LEU A 227 17.58 18.39 -8.02
CA LEU A 227 17.43 19.10 -6.76
C LEU A 227 16.57 18.31 -5.76
N LEU A 228 15.45 17.71 -6.20
CA LEU A 228 14.63 16.82 -5.36
C LEU A 228 15.44 15.63 -4.84
N VAL A 229 16.21 14.96 -5.71
CA VAL A 229 17.08 13.83 -5.34
C VAL A 229 18.10 14.26 -4.29
N LYS A 230 18.78 15.39 -4.51
CA LYS A 230 19.75 15.92 -3.55
C LYS A 230 19.10 16.21 -2.19
N THR A 231 17.91 16.79 -2.18
CA THR A 231 17.16 17.07 -0.94
C THR A 231 16.75 15.77 -0.24
N GLU A 232 16.27 14.75 -0.98
CA GLU A 232 15.87 13.46 -0.39
C GLU A 232 17.07 12.77 0.30
N ILE A 233 18.23 12.74 -0.36
CA ILE A 233 19.45 12.18 0.23
C ILE A 233 19.82 12.91 1.53
N GLY A 234 19.76 14.25 1.53
CA GLY A 234 20.03 15.05 2.72
C GLY A 234 19.00 14.85 3.84
N TYR A 235 17.74 14.65 3.48
CA TYR A 235 16.64 14.42 4.41
C TYR A 235 16.68 13.03 5.02
N GLN A 236 17.08 12.02 4.24
CA GLN A 236 17.29 10.67 4.75
C GLN A 236 18.32 10.62 5.88
N GLN A 237 19.42 11.39 5.76
CA GLN A 237 20.43 11.45 6.82
C GLN A 237 19.84 11.96 8.16
N ARG A 238 18.88 12.88 8.09
CA ARG A 238 18.17 13.40 9.27
C ARG A 238 17.17 12.40 9.83
N LEU A 239 16.45 11.66 8.98
CA LEU A 239 15.57 10.58 9.43
C LEU A 239 16.32 9.51 10.22
N ILE A 240 17.53 9.15 9.80
CA ILE A 240 18.41 8.24 10.55
C ILE A 240 18.72 8.80 11.95
N ALA A 241 18.87 10.12 12.07
CA ALA A 241 19.05 10.84 13.33
C ALA A 241 17.74 11.13 14.09
N LYS A 242 16.59 10.57 13.66
CA LYS A 242 15.24 10.81 14.20
C LYS A 242 14.78 12.27 14.13
N ASP A 243 15.34 13.04 13.20
CA ASP A 243 14.93 14.40 12.88
C ASP A 243 14.11 14.38 11.58
N THR A 244 12.80 14.63 11.68
CA THR A 244 11.90 14.57 10.52
C THR A 244 11.80 15.94 9.84
N PRO A 245 12.20 16.07 8.56
CA PRO A 245 12.07 17.32 7.82
C PRO A 245 10.60 17.71 7.55
N ILE A 246 10.33 19.01 7.57
CA ILE A 246 9.01 19.56 7.22
C ILE A 246 8.71 19.30 5.75
N ALA A 247 7.46 18.94 5.44
CA ALA A 247 6.98 18.72 4.07
C ALA A 247 7.75 17.63 3.29
N MET A 248 8.41 16.70 3.99
CA MET A 248 9.00 15.52 3.35
C MET A 248 7.92 14.56 2.83
N PHE A 249 6.87 14.37 3.62
CA PHE A 249 5.74 13.47 3.36
C PHE A 249 4.45 14.25 3.09
N GLY A 250 3.42 13.54 2.62
CA GLY A 250 2.09 14.09 2.38
C GLY A 250 1.96 14.83 1.05
N ALA A 251 0.77 15.42 0.84
CA ALA A 251 0.38 16.04 -0.42
C ALA A 251 1.36 17.12 -0.90
N ASN A 252 1.94 16.96 -2.08
CA ASN A 252 3.00 17.79 -2.68
C ASN A 252 4.31 17.86 -1.88
N GLY A 253 4.49 17.01 -0.87
CA GLY A 253 5.75 16.87 -0.15
C GLY A 253 6.87 16.32 -1.04
N LEU A 254 8.08 16.29 -0.50
CA LEU A 254 9.28 15.89 -1.23
C LEU A 254 9.15 14.55 -1.95
N ARG A 255 8.73 13.49 -1.24
CA ARG A 255 8.66 12.13 -1.81
C ARG A 255 7.60 12.00 -2.89
N GLU A 256 6.43 12.63 -2.73
CA GLU A 256 5.38 12.61 -3.75
C GLU A 256 5.82 13.40 -4.99
N MET A 257 6.42 14.58 -4.82
CA MET A 257 6.93 15.36 -5.94
C MET A 257 8.05 14.61 -6.66
N LEU A 258 8.98 14.01 -5.92
CA LEU A 258 10.07 13.21 -6.47
C LEU A 258 9.52 12.04 -7.29
N GLN A 259 8.52 11.32 -6.77
CA GLN A 259 7.86 10.25 -7.50
C GLN A 259 7.13 10.76 -8.75
N ARG A 260 6.30 11.79 -8.62
CA ARG A 260 5.57 12.38 -9.73
C ARG A 260 6.51 12.80 -10.86
N LYS A 261 7.63 13.44 -10.52
CA LYS A 261 8.61 13.91 -11.51
C LYS A 261 9.47 12.78 -12.08
N ALA A 262 9.79 11.74 -11.30
CA ALA A 262 10.37 10.50 -11.82
C ALA A 262 9.48 9.88 -12.91
N ILE A 263 8.19 9.74 -12.61
CA ILE A 263 7.20 9.13 -13.51
C ILE A 263 7.04 9.98 -14.76
N GLN A 264 6.63 11.24 -14.58
CA GLN A 264 6.25 12.14 -15.67
C GLN A 264 7.39 12.43 -16.67
N HIS A 265 8.60 12.68 -16.18
CA HIS A 265 9.68 13.20 -17.04
C HIS A 265 10.70 12.16 -17.47
N PHE A 266 10.72 10.98 -16.83
CA PHE A 266 11.73 9.96 -17.11
C PHE A 266 11.10 8.62 -17.46
N ILE A 267 10.20 8.09 -16.64
CA ILE A 267 9.62 6.75 -16.86
C ILE A 267 8.61 6.76 -18.01
N THR A 268 7.66 7.69 -18.00
CA THR A 268 6.64 7.79 -19.05
C THR A 268 7.29 7.92 -20.44
N PRO A 269 8.26 8.82 -20.68
CA PRO A 269 8.89 8.93 -22.00
C PRO A 269 9.63 7.65 -22.47
N ILE A 270 10.36 6.96 -21.58
CA ILE A 270 11.07 5.73 -21.98
C ILE A 270 10.12 4.53 -22.16
N ASN A 271 8.98 4.54 -21.47
CA ASN A 271 7.91 3.56 -21.60
C ASN A 271 7.11 3.77 -22.89
N GLU A 272 6.73 5.01 -23.21
CA GLU A 272 6.02 5.32 -24.47
C GLU A 272 6.85 4.92 -25.70
N LEU A 273 8.18 4.99 -25.58
CA LEU A 273 9.12 4.55 -26.61
C LEU A 273 9.53 3.07 -26.49
N HIS A 274 8.74 2.22 -25.84
CA HIS A 274 9.12 0.81 -25.62
C HIS A 274 9.30 -0.03 -26.89
N GLU A 275 8.64 0.33 -27.99
CA GLU A 275 8.78 -0.28 -29.32
C GLU A 275 9.94 0.32 -30.14
N GLN A 276 10.56 1.41 -29.65
CA GLN A 276 11.69 2.05 -30.33
C GLN A 276 12.97 1.23 -30.16
N ASN A 277 13.45 0.64 -31.25
CA ASN A 277 14.67 -0.16 -31.29
C ASN A 277 15.95 0.66 -31.08
N ASN A 278 15.97 1.94 -31.46
CA ASN A 278 17.12 2.82 -31.23
C ASN A 278 17.18 3.30 -29.78
N LEU A 279 18.05 2.67 -28.97
CA LEU A 279 18.22 2.99 -27.55
C LEU A 279 18.66 4.42 -27.28
N ALA A 280 19.40 5.07 -28.19
CA ALA A 280 19.80 6.47 -28.00
C ALA A 280 18.59 7.42 -28.07
N ILE A 281 17.58 7.07 -28.89
CA ILE A 281 16.31 7.81 -28.96
C ILE A 281 15.44 7.44 -27.76
N ARG A 282 15.26 6.14 -27.52
CA ARG A 282 14.38 5.62 -26.47
C ARG A 282 14.79 6.10 -25.08
N MET A 283 16.07 6.00 -24.74
CA MET A 283 16.58 6.27 -23.39
C MET A 283 17.08 7.71 -23.21
N ARG A 284 16.82 8.60 -24.19
CA ARG A 284 17.29 9.99 -24.17
C ARG A 284 16.87 10.74 -22.91
N ALA A 285 15.65 10.50 -22.40
CA ALA A 285 15.13 11.18 -21.22
C ALA A 285 15.99 10.96 -19.96
N ILE A 286 16.60 9.78 -19.81
CA ILE A 286 17.43 9.42 -18.65
C ILE A 286 18.94 9.62 -18.88
N GLU A 287 19.35 10.01 -20.10
CA GLU A 287 20.73 10.26 -20.47
C GLU A 287 21.48 11.23 -19.51
N PRO A 288 20.89 12.39 -19.12
CA PRO A 288 21.59 13.40 -18.33
C PRO A 288 21.66 13.06 -16.83
N LEU A 289 21.05 11.96 -16.39
CA LEU A 289 20.96 11.57 -14.99
C LEU A 289 22.26 10.94 -14.48
N SER A 290 22.55 11.17 -13.19
CA SER A 290 23.63 10.50 -12.46
C SER A 290 23.20 9.11 -11.97
N ALA A 291 24.11 8.35 -11.34
CA ALA A 291 23.76 7.08 -10.74
C ALA A 291 22.73 7.23 -9.59
N GLN A 292 22.86 8.27 -8.77
CA GLN A 292 21.89 8.56 -7.70
C GLN A 292 20.52 8.94 -8.27
N ASP A 293 20.49 9.75 -9.33
CA ASP A 293 19.23 10.13 -9.97
C ASP A 293 18.52 8.91 -10.57
N LEU A 294 19.26 8.04 -11.26
CA LEU A 294 18.73 6.79 -11.84
C LEU A 294 18.22 5.84 -10.76
N TYR A 295 18.93 5.75 -9.63
CA TYR A 295 18.47 4.99 -8.47
C TYR A 295 17.08 5.46 -8.03
N TYR A 296 16.87 6.77 -7.84
CA TYR A 296 15.58 7.32 -7.46
C TYR A 296 14.52 7.20 -8.57
N VAL A 297 14.87 7.36 -9.85
CA VAL A 297 13.94 7.08 -10.95
C VAL A 297 13.42 5.64 -10.85
N MET A 298 14.31 4.67 -10.62
CA MET A 298 13.92 3.27 -10.52
C MET A 298 13.04 3.01 -9.29
N VAL A 299 13.47 3.40 -8.08
CA VAL A 299 12.71 3.08 -6.86
C VAL A 299 11.38 3.85 -6.74
N MET A 300 11.27 5.02 -7.36
CA MET A 300 10.02 5.77 -7.41
C MET A 300 9.05 5.24 -8.47
N GLY A 301 9.58 4.60 -9.51
CA GLY A 301 8.83 4.04 -10.63
C GLY A 301 8.40 2.59 -10.50
N GLU A 302 8.49 2.00 -9.31
CA GLU A 302 8.30 0.56 -9.06
C GLU A 302 7.09 -0.06 -9.80
N ASN A 303 5.96 0.65 -9.75
CA ASN A 303 4.67 0.23 -10.30
C ASN A 303 4.47 0.66 -11.76
N ASP A 304 5.20 1.67 -12.23
CA ASP A 304 5.00 2.31 -13.53
C ASP A 304 6.05 1.91 -14.57
N ILE A 305 7.24 1.47 -14.15
CA ILE A 305 8.35 1.18 -15.05
C ILE A 305 8.19 -0.19 -15.74
N TYR A 306 8.24 -0.19 -17.07
CA TYR A 306 8.14 -1.42 -17.86
C TYR A 306 9.43 -2.24 -17.71
N THR A 307 9.35 -3.56 -17.91
CA THR A 307 10.52 -4.45 -17.76
C THR A 307 11.70 -4.01 -18.62
N SER A 308 11.49 -3.74 -19.90
CA SER A 308 12.57 -3.31 -20.80
C SER A 308 13.13 -1.93 -20.39
N SER A 309 12.27 -1.00 -19.99
CA SER A 309 12.66 0.32 -19.47
C SER A 309 13.50 0.24 -18.20
N TYR A 310 13.14 -0.66 -17.27
CA TYR A 310 13.92 -0.92 -16.06
C TYR A 310 15.30 -1.48 -16.42
N LYS A 311 15.37 -2.52 -17.26
CA LYS A 311 16.64 -3.15 -17.64
C LYS A 311 17.60 -2.14 -18.26
N HIS A 312 17.13 -1.31 -19.19
CA HIS A 312 17.97 -0.27 -19.79
C HIS A 312 18.37 0.82 -18.78
N SER A 313 17.46 1.22 -17.89
CA SER A 313 17.78 2.15 -16.79
C SER A 313 18.83 1.58 -15.84
N PHE A 314 18.73 0.28 -15.49
CA PHE A 314 19.69 -0.43 -14.65
C PHE A 314 21.06 -0.55 -15.34
N THR A 315 21.11 -0.89 -16.63
CA THR A 315 22.37 -0.88 -17.39
C THR A 315 22.99 0.51 -17.39
N ARG A 316 22.19 1.56 -17.59
CA ARG A 316 22.66 2.96 -17.55
C ARG A 316 23.15 3.35 -16.16
N LEU A 317 22.49 2.90 -15.09
CA LEU A 317 22.91 3.09 -13.71
C LEU A 317 24.34 2.55 -13.52
N LEU A 318 24.58 1.30 -13.92
CA LEU A 318 25.91 0.70 -13.82
C LEU A 318 26.96 1.46 -14.64
N GLN A 319 26.62 1.92 -15.85
CA GLN A 319 27.53 2.75 -16.65
C GLN A 319 27.87 4.08 -15.96
N LYS A 320 26.89 4.71 -15.31
CA LYS A 320 27.10 5.97 -14.56
C LYS A 320 27.91 5.78 -13.28
N MET A 321 28.09 4.55 -12.81
CA MET A 321 29.00 4.20 -11.71
C MET A 321 30.45 4.03 -12.19
N GLY A 322 30.73 4.16 -13.49
CA GLY A 322 32.07 4.10 -14.07
C GLY A 322 32.46 2.71 -14.59
N THR A 323 33.73 2.58 -14.99
CA THR A 323 34.29 1.34 -15.57
C THR A 323 34.44 0.21 -14.55
N THR A 324 34.57 0.56 -13.28
CA THR A 324 34.58 -0.38 -12.15
C THR A 324 33.42 -0.01 -11.21
N PRO A 325 32.18 -0.42 -11.51
CA PRO A 325 31.02 -0.07 -10.69
C PRO A 325 31.22 -0.50 -9.23
N ARG A 326 30.86 0.38 -8.29
CA ARG A 326 30.91 0.14 -6.83
C ARG A 326 29.50 0.25 -6.22
N GLY A 327 28.77 -0.86 -6.24
CA GLY A 327 27.38 -0.88 -5.75
C GLY A 327 27.27 -0.57 -4.26
N ASP A 328 28.28 -0.91 -3.46
CA ASP A 328 28.42 -0.55 -2.06
C ASP A 328 28.49 0.97 -1.86
N GLU A 329 29.29 1.66 -2.69
CA GLU A 329 29.40 3.12 -2.64
C GLU A 329 28.11 3.81 -3.10
N LEU A 330 27.42 3.27 -4.11
CA LEU A 330 26.09 3.78 -4.50
C LEU A 330 25.11 3.72 -3.32
N MET A 331 24.99 2.57 -2.64
CA MET A 331 24.08 2.42 -1.50
C MET A 331 24.41 3.39 -0.36
N MET A 332 25.69 3.60 -0.07
CA MET A 332 26.14 4.57 0.93
C MET A 332 25.84 6.02 0.50
N SER A 333 26.02 6.35 -0.78
CA SER A 333 25.80 7.70 -1.32
C SER A 333 24.34 8.16 -1.25
N VAL A 334 23.39 7.22 -1.16
CA VAL A 334 21.96 7.50 -0.98
C VAL A 334 21.50 7.24 0.47
N ASN A 335 22.44 7.11 1.41
CA ASN A 335 22.15 6.85 2.83
C ASN A 335 21.28 5.60 3.06
N MET A 336 21.45 4.58 2.22
CA MET A 336 20.63 3.36 2.21
C MET A 336 19.12 3.64 2.02
N ASP A 337 18.72 4.83 1.56
CA ASP A 337 17.31 5.14 1.36
C ASP A 337 16.71 4.18 0.33
N TYR A 338 15.50 3.66 0.59
CA TYR A 338 14.83 2.68 -0.28
C TYR A 338 15.65 1.42 -0.64
N PHE A 339 16.74 1.07 0.05
CA PHE A 339 17.62 -0.03 -0.39
C PHE A 339 16.89 -1.36 -0.54
N ARG A 340 15.93 -1.67 0.36
CA ARG A 340 15.11 -2.90 0.27
C ARG A 340 14.29 -2.93 -1.01
N LYS A 341 13.66 -1.80 -1.34
CA LYS A 341 12.90 -1.64 -2.58
C LYS A 341 13.80 -1.80 -3.79
N PHE A 342 14.99 -1.20 -3.79
CA PHE A 342 15.95 -1.38 -4.88
C PHE A 342 16.38 -2.85 -5.05
N ILE A 343 16.73 -3.54 -3.96
CA ILE A 343 17.11 -4.96 -3.97
C ILE A 343 15.97 -5.84 -4.48
N LYS A 344 14.75 -5.59 -4.01
CA LYS A 344 13.55 -6.24 -4.54
C LYS A 344 13.38 -6.02 -6.03
N MET A 345 13.47 -4.77 -6.49
CA MET A 345 13.32 -4.45 -7.91
C MET A 345 14.40 -5.16 -8.73
N ALA A 346 15.65 -5.13 -8.28
CA ALA A 346 16.74 -5.87 -8.92
C ALA A 346 16.46 -7.37 -8.96
N ALA A 347 15.89 -7.96 -7.90
CA ALA A 347 15.53 -9.39 -7.88
C ALA A 347 14.37 -9.71 -8.84
N ASN A 348 13.34 -8.87 -8.86
CA ASN A 348 12.15 -9.03 -9.70
C ASN A 348 12.49 -8.91 -11.20
N PHE A 349 13.53 -8.15 -11.55
CA PHE A 349 14.00 -7.99 -12.92
C PHE A 349 15.31 -8.76 -13.20
N ASN A 350 15.64 -9.76 -12.37
CA ASN A 350 16.79 -10.65 -12.53
C ASN A 350 18.16 -9.93 -12.65
N GLN A 351 18.27 -8.74 -12.06
CA GLN A 351 19.49 -7.92 -12.02
C GLN A 351 20.19 -7.96 -10.65
N LEU A 352 19.63 -8.65 -9.64
CA LEU A 352 20.19 -8.65 -8.29
C LEU A 352 21.61 -9.24 -8.27
N ASP A 353 21.83 -10.41 -8.88
CA ASP A 353 23.15 -11.04 -8.92
C ASP A 353 24.18 -10.16 -9.66
N VAL A 354 23.75 -9.48 -10.72
CA VAL A 354 24.59 -8.51 -11.45
C VAL A 354 24.98 -7.36 -10.53
N PHE A 355 24.03 -6.78 -9.79
CA PHE A 355 24.29 -5.70 -8.86
C PHE A 355 25.24 -6.13 -7.73
N LEU A 356 25.02 -7.29 -7.11
CA LEU A 356 25.83 -7.77 -5.99
C LEU A 356 27.28 -8.05 -6.39
N LYS A 357 27.54 -8.41 -7.66
CA LYS A 357 28.89 -8.58 -8.21
C LYS A 357 29.64 -7.26 -8.43
N THR A 358 28.96 -6.12 -8.36
CA THR A 358 29.58 -4.78 -8.42
C THR A 358 30.18 -4.32 -7.09
N MET A 359 30.18 -5.15 -6.06
CA MET A 359 30.74 -4.78 -4.75
C MET A 359 31.52 -5.94 -4.12
N PRO A 360 32.41 -5.69 -3.16
CA PRO A 360 33.12 -6.75 -2.45
C PRO A 360 32.16 -7.74 -1.77
N GLN A 361 32.53 -9.03 -1.74
CA GLN A 361 31.70 -10.12 -1.19
C GLN A 361 31.27 -9.89 0.27
N GLU A 362 32.13 -9.26 1.06
CA GLU A 362 31.81 -8.87 2.44
C GLU A 362 30.65 -7.86 2.47
N LYS A 363 30.69 -6.85 1.59
CA LYS A 363 29.67 -5.79 1.52
C LYS A 363 28.34 -6.30 0.99
N SER A 364 28.36 -7.17 -0.03
CA SER A 364 27.13 -7.83 -0.52
C SER A 364 26.50 -8.71 0.57
N SER A 365 27.32 -9.41 1.35
CA SER A 365 26.84 -10.22 2.49
C SER A 365 26.23 -9.36 3.60
N VAL A 366 26.81 -8.19 3.90
CA VAL A 366 26.24 -7.22 4.86
C VAL A 366 24.92 -6.64 4.35
N LEU A 367 24.86 -6.26 3.07
CA LEU A 367 23.66 -5.72 2.43
C LEU A 367 22.51 -6.73 2.48
N MET A 368 22.77 -7.99 2.14
CA MET A 368 21.75 -9.05 2.18
C MET A 368 21.35 -9.45 3.60
N ARG A 369 22.26 -9.33 4.58
CA ARG A 369 21.90 -9.45 6.00
C ARG A 369 20.95 -8.33 6.43
N ALA A 370 21.23 -7.09 6.04
CA ALA A 370 20.37 -5.96 6.31
C ALA A 370 19.01 -6.09 5.61
N PHE A 371 18.96 -6.68 4.40
CA PHE A 371 17.75 -6.96 3.65
C PHE A 371 16.82 -7.96 4.37
N VAL A 372 17.33 -8.89 5.17
CA VAL A 372 16.49 -9.87 5.90
C VAL A 372 16.31 -9.56 7.39
N ALA A 373 16.93 -8.49 7.90
CA ALA A 373 16.78 -8.08 9.30
C ALA A 373 15.48 -7.30 9.54
N ASN A 374 15.02 -7.24 10.79
CA ASN A 374 13.93 -6.35 11.25
C ASN A 374 12.60 -6.43 10.48
N LEU A 375 12.30 -7.56 9.84
CA LEU A 375 11.04 -7.78 9.11
C LEU A 375 9.82 -7.73 10.05
N ASP A 376 10.05 -7.92 11.35
CA ASP A 376 9.06 -7.83 12.42
C ASP A 376 8.69 -6.39 12.82
N LYS A 377 9.49 -5.40 12.39
CA LYS A 377 9.30 -3.98 12.74
C LYS A 377 8.40 -3.24 11.75
N SER A 378 8.21 -3.77 10.54
CA SER A 378 7.23 -3.23 9.60
C SER A 378 5.82 -3.44 10.12
N SER A 379 4.92 -2.49 9.83
CA SER A 379 3.50 -2.61 10.17
C SER A 379 2.81 -3.67 9.30
N ASN A 380 3.26 -3.88 8.06
CA ASN A 380 2.72 -4.84 7.11
C ASN A 380 3.67 -6.06 6.92
N LEU A 381 3.33 -6.96 6.00
CA LEU A 381 4.12 -8.15 5.66
C LEU A 381 4.98 -7.97 4.41
N GLU A 382 4.95 -6.79 3.80
CA GLU A 382 5.55 -6.52 2.49
C GLU A 382 7.04 -6.85 2.48
N ASP A 383 7.80 -6.38 3.46
CA ASP A 383 9.23 -6.68 3.56
C ASP A 383 9.53 -8.19 3.64
N ALA A 384 8.68 -8.97 4.33
CA ALA A 384 8.87 -10.41 4.45
C ALA A 384 8.53 -11.15 3.16
N VAL A 385 7.47 -10.70 2.48
CA VAL A 385 7.08 -11.18 1.15
C VAL A 385 8.19 -10.88 0.15
N ASP A 386 8.69 -9.65 0.14
CA ASP A 386 9.77 -9.17 -0.73
C ASP A 386 11.05 -10.00 -0.55
N VAL A 387 11.37 -10.41 0.69
CA VAL A 387 12.51 -11.31 0.98
C VAL A 387 12.26 -12.72 0.44
N ALA A 388 11.09 -13.31 0.68
CA ALA A 388 10.75 -14.63 0.16
C ALA A 388 10.82 -14.65 -1.37
N ASP A 389 10.29 -13.61 -1.99
CA ASP A 389 10.22 -13.45 -3.43
C ASP A 389 11.61 -13.27 -4.06
N SER A 390 12.42 -12.40 -3.47
CA SER A 390 13.78 -12.13 -3.95
C SER A 390 14.70 -13.34 -3.84
N TYR A 391 14.47 -14.23 -2.87
CA TYR A 391 15.27 -15.45 -2.67
C TYR A 391 15.30 -16.32 -3.92
N SER A 392 14.16 -16.47 -4.60
CA SER A 392 14.04 -17.30 -5.81
C SER A 392 14.87 -16.78 -7.01
N SER A 393 15.35 -15.54 -6.96
CA SER A 393 16.13 -14.90 -8.04
C SER A 393 17.63 -14.91 -7.80
N ILE A 394 18.09 -15.42 -6.65
CA ILE A 394 19.52 -15.53 -6.34
C ILE A 394 20.03 -16.89 -6.84
N ARG A 395 21.11 -16.87 -7.64
CA ARG A 395 21.75 -18.08 -8.16
C ARG A 395 22.99 -18.51 -7.36
N ASP A 396 23.59 -17.58 -6.62
CA ASP A 396 24.74 -17.85 -5.76
C ASP A 396 24.31 -18.66 -4.53
N THR A 397 24.72 -19.93 -4.50
CA THR A 397 24.40 -20.87 -3.42
C THR A 397 24.95 -20.44 -2.06
N THR A 398 26.11 -19.78 -2.04
CA THR A 398 26.72 -19.27 -0.81
C THR A 398 25.86 -18.14 -0.24
N LEU A 399 25.38 -17.25 -1.11
CA LEU A 399 24.50 -16.16 -0.71
C LEU A 399 23.14 -16.67 -0.21
N LEU A 400 22.55 -17.66 -0.89
CA LEU A 400 21.32 -18.33 -0.46
C LEU A 400 21.46 -18.94 0.94
N GLN A 401 22.58 -19.63 1.21
CA GLN A 401 22.89 -20.18 2.54
C GLN A 401 23.06 -19.09 3.60
N ASN A 402 23.74 -17.99 3.26
CA ASN A 402 23.91 -16.85 4.16
C ASN A 402 22.56 -16.20 4.52
N ILE A 403 21.64 -16.06 3.55
CA ILE A 403 20.29 -15.55 3.80
C ILE A 403 19.52 -16.48 4.73
N LEU A 404 19.55 -17.79 4.49
CA LEU A 404 18.86 -18.77 5.34
C LEU A 404 19.43 -18.77 6.78
N SER A 405 20.75 -18.64 6.92
CA SER A 405 21.41 -18.49 8.22
C SER A 405 20.95 -17.22 8.94
N ASN A 406 20.89 -16.08 8.24
CA ASN A 406 20.40 -14.83 8.81
C ASN A 406 18.93 -14.87 9.22
N VAL A 407 18.07 -15.54 8.44
CA VAL A 407 16.67 -15.79 8.80
C VAL A 407 16.58 -16.64 10.07
N THR A 408 17.38 -17.70 10.17
CA THR A 408 17.45 -18.56 11.36
C THR A 408 17.95 -17.81 12.60
N ASN A 409 18.93 -16.92 12.44
CA ASN A 409 19.44 -16.11 13.55
C ASN A 409 18.40 -15.10 14.05
N ASN A 410 17.64 -14.48 13.14
CA ASN A 410 16.56 -13.58 13.52
C ASN A 410 15.39 -14.33 14.17
N GLU A 411 15.06 -15.56 13.74
CA GLU A 411 14.09 -16.42 14.43
C GLU A 411 14.49 -16.62 15.90
N LYS A 412 15.73 -17.05 16.14
CA LYS A 412 16.28 -17.28 17.49
C LYS A 412 16.25 -16.02 18.34
N ARG A 413 16.68 -14.88 17.78
CA ARG A 413 16.67 -13.58 18.46
C ARG A 413 15.25 -13.19 18.88
N ASN A 414 14.28 -13.26 17.97
CA ASN A 414 12.89 -12.93 18.27
C ASN A 414 12.26 -13.89 19.29
N ALA A 415 12.66 -15.16 19.30
CA ALA A 415 12.24 -16.11 20.33
C ALA A 415 12.80 -15.73 21.71
N ALA A 416 14.07 -15.33 21.79
CA ALA A 416 14.70 -14.87 23.04
C ALA A 416 14.09 -13.54 23.54
N GLU A 417 13.70 -12.64 22.64
CA GLU A 417 13.05 -11.36 22.94
C GLU A 417 11.53 -11.49 23.24
N ASN A 418 10.96 -12.72 23.24
CA ASN A 418 9.52 -12.96 23.33
C ASN A 418 8.67 -12.23 22.26
N ASN A 419 9.26 -11.88 21.12
CA ASN A 419 8.57 -11.25 20.00
C ASN A 419 7.81 -12.29 19.16
N ARG A 420 6.54 -12.50 19.49
CA ARG A 420 5.66 -13.47 18.81
C ARG A 420 5.54 -13.23 17.30
N ARG A 421 5.35 -11.96 16.90
CA ARG A 421 5.24 -11.57 15.48
C ARG A 421 6.51 -11.93 14.73
N GLY A 422 7.67 -11.53 15.26
CA GLY A 422 8.95 -11.81 14.62
C GLY A 422 9.25 -13.30 14.54
N LYS A 423 9.00 -14.05 15.63
CA LYS A 423 9.16 -15.52 15.60
C LYS A 423 8.30 -16.16 14.51
N MET A 424 7.04 -15.73 14.35
CA MET A 424 6.17 -16.25 13.30
C MET A 424 6.73 -15.98 11.91
N ILE A 425 7.07 -14.71 11.59
CA ILE A 425 7.61 -14.30 10.28
C ILE A 425 8.86 -15.10 9.94
N TYR A 426 9.85 -15.13 10.84
CA TYR A 426 11.12 -15.79 10.57
C TYR A 426 11.02 -17.31 10.53
N SER A 427 10.13 -17.93 11.33
CA SER A 427 9.89 -19.38 11.24
C SER A 427 9.30 -19.78 9.88
N LEU A 428 8.34 -18.99 9.36
CA LEU A 428 7.72 -19.25 8.06
C LEU A 428 8.73 -19.07 6.93
N LEU A 429 9.51 -17.97 6.95
CA LEU A 429 10.58 -17.76 5.98
C LEU A 429 11.56 -18.93 6.00
N LYS A 430 12.04 -19.35 7.18
CA LYS A 430 12.98 -20.47 7.29
C LYS A 430 12.43 -21.74 6.66
N THR A 431 11.18 -22.11 6.96
CA THR A 431 10.54 -23.30 6.38
C THR A 431 10.44 -23.20 4.85
N ILE A 432 9.96 -22.06 4.33
CA ILE A 432 9.79 -21.83 2.89
C ILE A 432 11.15 -21.87 2.17
N LEU A 433 12.14 -21.13 2.65
CA LEU A 433 13.47 -21.06 2.04
C LEU A 433 14.23 -22.40 2.12
N SER A 434 14.05 -23.18 3.18
CA SER A 434 14.67 -24.52 3.27
C SER A 434 14.02 -25.53 2.32
N SER A 435 12.73 -25.33 2.02
CA SER A 435 11.95 -26.22 1.15
C SER A 435 12.14 -25.93 -0.34
N SER A 436 12.64 -24.75 -0.73
CA SER A 436 12.83 -24.41 -2.15
C SER A 436 13.90 -25.26 -2.83
N ASP A 437 14.89 -25.72 -2.05
CA ASP A 437 16.04 -26.49 -2.54
C ASP A 437 15.85 -28.01 -2.45
N SER A 438 14.84 -28.46 -1.69
CA SER A 438 14.60 -29.89 -1.43
C SER A 438 13.31 -30.38 -2.08
N SER A 439 13.43 -31.30 -3.03
CA SER A 439 12.30 -31.92 -3.75
C SER A 439 11.37 -32.76 -2.87
N ASN A 440 11.76 -33.02 -1.61
CA ASN A 440 11.13 -33.99 -0.70
C ASN A 440 10.41 -33.36 0.50
N VAL A 441 10.39 -32.03 0.65
CA VAL A 441 9.67 -31.38 1.75
C VAL A 441 8.26 -31.03 1.30
N ASP A 442 7.25 -31.67 1.89
CA ASP A 442 5.86 -31.26 1.73
C ASP A 442 5.59 -30.03 2.60
N LEU A 443 5.82 -28.86 1.98
CA LEU A 443 5.62 -27.56 2.58
C LEU A 443 4.17 -27.34 3.03
N THR A 444 3.21 -27.95 2.32
CA THR A 444 1.77 -27.73 2.58
C THR A 444 1.35 -28.40 3.87
N SER A 445 1.79 -29.63 4.09
CA SER A 445 1.54 -30.37 5.34
C SER A 445 2.24 -29.76 6.55
N GLN A 446 3.47 -29.25 6.39
CA GLN A 446 4.21 -28.62 7.50
C GLN A 446 3.62 -27.28 7.95
N ILE A 447 3.05 -26.53 7.00
CA ILE A 447 2.50 -25.20 7.26
C ILE A 447 0.98 -25.25 7.54
N GLY A 448 0.27 -26.27 7.06
CA GLY A 448 -1.17 -26.41 7.18
C GLY A 448 -1.96 -25.60 6.15
N ILE A 449 -1.41 -25.37 4.96
CA ILE A 449 -2.08 -24.66 3.85
C ILE A 449 -2.62 -25.64 2.80
N PRO A 450 -3.63 -25.26 1.99
CA PRO A 450 -4.06 -26.04 0.84
C PRO A 450 -2.90 -26.39 -0.09
N SER A 451 -3.02 -27.50 -0.84
CA SER A 451 -1.98 -27.95 -1.76
C SER A 451 -1.57 -26.83 -2.70
N ILE A 452 -0.26 -26.56 -2.80
CA ILE A 452 0.33 -25.67 -3.80
C ILE A 452 0.89 -26.43 -5.00
N TYR A 453 0.91 -27.77 -4.92
CA TYR A 453 1.51 -28.67 -5.92
C TYR A 453 0.50 -29.21 -6.92
N SER A 454 -0.78 -29.19 -6.57
CA SER A 454 -1.86 -29.71 -7.41
C SER A 454 -3.19 -29.02 -7.11
N ILE A 455 -4.13 -29.11 -8.06
CA ILE A 455 -5.50 -28.64 -7.90
C ILE A 455 -6.46 -29.66 -8.52
N ASP A 456 -7.46 -30.08 -7.74
CA ASP A 456 -8.52 -30.97 -8.24
C ASP A 456 -9.55 -30.14 -9.02
N ASN A 457 -10.02 -30.67 -10.15
CA ASN A 457 -11.01 -30.02 -10.99
C ASN A 457 -12.31 -29.71 -10.24
N LYS A 458 -12.67 -30.47 -9.19
CA LYS A 458 -13.83 -30.17 -8.32
C LYS A 458 -13.72 -28.81 -7.63
N TYR A 459 -12.52 -28.33 -7.33
CA TYR A 459 -12.31 -26.99 -6.78
C TYR A 459 -12.46 -25.88 -7.82
N LEU A 460 -12.49 -26.23 -9.12
CA LEU A 460 -12.63 -25.31 -10.24
C LEU A 460 -14.06 -25.23 -10.76
N THR A 461 -14.92 -26.20 -10.42
CA THR A 461 -16.29 -26.25 -10.91
C THR A 461 -17.23 -25.36 -10.10
N ASP A 462 -18.16 -24.71 -10.79
CA ASP A 462 -19.33 -24.08 -10.18
C ASP A 462 -20.38 -25.12 -9.76
N ASP A 463 -21.50 -24.65 -9.19
CA ASP A 463 -22.61 -25.48 -8.73
C ASP A 463 -23.26 -26.34 -9.83
N SER A 464 -23.03 -26.00 -11.10
CA SER A 464 -23.50 -26.77 -12.27
C SER A 464 -22.44 -27.77 -12.80
N GLY A 465 -21.30 -27.87 -12.13
CA GLY A 465 -20.17 -28.68 -12.54
C GLY A 465 -19.38 -28.08 -13.71
N ARG A 466 -19.50 -26.77 -13.97
CA ARG A 466 -18.83 -26.09 -15.08
C ARG A 466 -17.54 -25.43 -14.63
N ILE A 467 -16.49 -25.53 -15.43
CA ILE A 467 -15.25 -24.76 -15.24
C ILE A 467 -15.31 -23.56 -16.18
N ILE A 468 -15.29 -22.35 -15.60
CA ILE A 468 -15.41 -21.09 -16.34
C ILE A 468 -14.05 -20.39 -16.37
N GLN A 469 -13.61 -20.01 -17.56
CA GLN A 469 -12.38 -19.25 -17.77
C GLN A 469 -12.68 -17.88 -18.38
N GLN A 470 -11.97 -16.84 -17.92
CA GLN A 470 -11.97 -15.52 -18.54
C GLN A 470 -10.56 -15.18 -19.01
N VAL A 471 -10.43 -14.82 -20.29
CA VAL A 471 -9.15 -14.44 -20.92
C VAL A 471 -9.21 -12.97 -21.31
N PHE A 472 -8.30 -12.18 -20.76
CA PHE A 472 -8.16 -10.76 -21.03
C PHE A 472 -7.13 -10.55 -22.14
N PHE A 473 -7.57 -10.05 -23.29
CA PHE A 473 -6.73 -9.57 -24.39
C PHE A 473 -6.77 -8.05 -24.49
N TYR A 474 -5.69 -7.47 -25.01
CA TYR A 474 -5.56 -6.04 -25.24
C TYR A 474 -5.35 -5.78 -26.74
N GLY A 475 -5.80 -4.64 -27.22
CA GLY A 475 -5.77 -4.27 -28.63
C GLY A 475 -4.51 -3.57 -29.11
N ASP A 476 -3.39 -3.73 -28.40
CA ASP A 476 -2.06 -3.32 -28.83
C ASP A 476 -1.49 -4.29 -29.90
N GLU A 477 -0.27 -4.03 -30.38
CA GLU A 477 0.35 -4.90 -31.40
C GLU A 477 0.52 -6.34 -30.92
N ASP A 478 0.98 -6.55 -29.67
CA ASP A 478 1.18 -7.88 -29.10
C ASP A 478 -0.14 -8.67 -28.99
N GLY A 479 -1.18 -8.06 -28.42
CA GLY A 479 -2.46 -8.73 -28.24
C GLY A 479 -3.13 -9.08 -29.57
N ARG A 480 -3.09 -8.18 -30.57
CA ARG A 480 -3.58 -8.47 -31.93
C ARG A 480 -2.80 -9.60 -32.61
N THR A 481 -1.48 -9.60 -32.47
CA THR A 481 -0.59 -10.62 -33.09
C THR A 481 -0.83 -12.00 -32.49
N ASN A 482 -1.01 -12.09 -31.18
CA ASN A 482 -1.13 -13.38 -30.48
C ASN A 482 -2.56 -13.96 -30.48
N TYR A 483 -3.58 -13.14 -30.73
CA TYR A 483 -4.98 -13.57 -30.64
C TYR A 483 -5.34 -14.69 -31.61
N THR A 484 -4.93 -14.58 -32.88
CA THR A 484 -5.18 -15.62 -33.90
C THR A 484 -4.56 -16.95 -33.49
N GLY A 485 -3.33 -16.92 -32.96
CA GLY A 485 -2.65 -18.12 -32.46
C GLY A 485 -3.35 -18.77 -31.26
N PHE A 486 -3.97 -17.96 -30.39
CA PHE A 486 -4.81 -18.45 -29.30
C PHE A 486 -6.07 -19.15 -29.82
N ILE A 487 -6.82 -18.51 -30.74
CA ILE A 487 -8.04 -19.10 -31.33
C ILE A 487 -7.74 -20.41 -32.06
N ASN A 488 -6.65 -20.46 -32.81
CA ASN A 488 -6.24 -21.65 -33.54
C ASN A 488 -5.80 -22.82 -32.65
N SER A 489 -5.62 -22.60 -31.34
CA SER A 489 -5.27 -23.66 -30.39
C SER A 489 -6.47 -24.55 -30.01
N PHE A 490 -7.69 -24.16 -30.39
CA PHE A 490 -8.91 -24.90 -30.08
C PHE A 490 -9.38 -25.71 -31.29
N ALA A 491 -9.02 -27.00 -31.32
CA ALA A 491 -9.42 -27.89 -32.40
C ALA A 491 -10.94 -28.06 -32.48
N LYS A 492 -11.51 -27.93 -33.69
CA LYS A 492 -12.97 -27.99 -33.96
C LYS A 492 -13.63 -29.30 -33.50
N MET A 493 -12.87 -30.39 -33.41
CA MET A 493 -13.35 -31.70 -32.93
C MET A 493 -13.62 -31.72 -31.42
N ASP A 494 -12.97 -30.84 -30.66
CA ASP A 494 -13.06 -30.81 -29.20
C ASP A 494 -13.77 -29.55 -28.69
N TRP A 495 -13.84 -28.49 -29.52
CA TRP A 495 -14.31 -27.17 -29.12
C TRP A 495 -15.24 -26.55 -30.17
N LYS A 496 -16.29 -25.88 -29.68
CA LYS A 496 -17.14 -25.00 -30.46
C LYS A 496 -16.84 -23.55 -30.13
N ILE A 497 -16.47 -22.76 -31.14
CA ILE A 497 -16.19 -21.32 -31.01
C ILE A 497 -17.39 -20.55 -31.57
N THR A 498 -17.92 -19.61 -30.79
CA THR A 498 -19.02 -18.72 -31.17
C THR A 498 -18.54 -17.27 -31.06
N ALA A 499 -18.49 -16.56 -32.17
CA ALA A 499 -18.13 -15.15 -32.19
C ALA A 499 -19.30 -14.26 -31.73
N LYS A 500 -18.99 -13.27 -30.91
CA LYS A 500 -19.86 -12.15 -30.52
C LYS A 500 -19.19 -10.83 -30.98
N PRO A 501 -19.90 -9.70 -30.94
CA PRO A 501 -19.32 -8.41 -31.36
C PRO A 501 -18.05 -8.00 -30.61
N GLU A 502 -17.94 -8.34 -29.32
CA GLU A 502 -16.86 -7.87 -28.43
C GLU A 502 -16.05 -9.00 -27.78
N TRP A 503 -16.49 -10.26 -27.91
CA TRP A 503 -15.78 -11.43 -27.36
C TRP A 503 -16.06 -12.70 -28.16
N VAL A 504 -15.37 -13.77 -27.83
CA VAL A 504 -15.67 -15.12 -28.29
C VAL A 504 -16.04 -16.01 -27.11
N GLU A 505 -16.96 -16.94 -27.36
CA GLU A 505 -17.34 -18.01 -26.45
C GLU A 505 -16.79 -19.32 -26.99
N ILE A 506 -15.95 -20.00 -26.22
CA ILE A 506 -15.32 -21.26 -26.59
C ILE A 506 -15.82 -22.34 -25.63
N LYS A 507 -16.62 -23.26 -26.14
CA LYS A 507 -17.28 -24.30 -25.36
C LYS A 507 -16.71 -25.67 -25.71
N SER A 508 -16.34 -26.45 -24.70
CA SER A 508 -15.91 -27.83 -24.90
C SER A 508 -17.07 -28.71 -25.37
N LEU A 509 -16.77 -29.62 -26.30
CA LEU A 509 -17.67 -30.69 -26.77
C LEU A 509 -17.51 -31.99 -25.97
N LYS A 510 -16.44 -32.10 -25.17
CA LYS A 510 -16.06 -33.31 -24.40
C LYS A 510 -16.12 -33.13 -22.89
N GLY A 511 -16.41 -31.93 -22.40
CA GLY A 511 -16.50 -31.60 -20.97
C GLY A 511 -17.30 -30.31 -20.72
N LYS A 512 -17.47 -29.95 -19.45
CA LYS A 512 -18.21 -28.75 -19.03
C LYS A 512 -17.29 -27.52 -18.88
N ILE A 513 -16.46 -27.24 -19.88
CA ILE A 513 -15.52 -26.10 -19.86
C ILE A 513 -16.05 -25.00 -20.78
N LEU A 514 -16.11 -23.77 -20.26
CA LEU A 514 -16.51 -22.56 -20.98
C LEU A 514 -15.40 -21.52 -20.84
N ILE A 515 -14.92 -21.00 -21.96
CA ILE A 515 -13.87 -19.97 -22.02
C ILE A 515 -14.47 -18.74 -22.71
N TYR A 516 -14.30 -17.59 -22.07
CA TYR A 516 -14.71 -16.30 -22.59
C TYR A 516 -13.49 -15.43 -22.80
N ALA A 517 -13.23 -15.02 -24.04
CA ALA A 517 -12.09 -14.18 -24.38
C ALA A 517 -12.56 -12.92 -25.11
N ASN A 518 -12.27 -11.73 -24.60
CA ASN A 518 -12.60 -10.50 -25.31
C ASN A 518 -11.78 -10.39 -26.61
N LEU A 519 -12.32 -9.67 -27.59
CA LEU A 519 -11.56 -9.34 -28.80
C LEU A 519 -10.49 -8.28 -28.46
N PRO A 520 -9.29 -8.32 -29.09
CA PRO A 520 -8.25 -7.31 -28.95
C PRO A 520 -8.60 -6.04 -29.77
N LEU A 521 -9.70 -5.38 -29.41
CA LEU A 521 -10.17 -4.16 -30.07
C LEU A 521 -9.27 -2.97 -29.73
N ASN A 522 -9.15 -1.99 -30.64
CA ASN A 522 -8.18 -0.89 -30.54
C ASN A 522 -8.08 -0.24 -29.13
N SER A 523 -6.90 -0.34 -28.52
CA SER A 523 -6.61 0.19 -27.17
C SER A 523 -6.53 1.71 -27.11
N ASP A 524 -6.04 2.39 -28.15
CA ASP A 524 -5.97 3.86 -28.20
C ASP A 524 -7.37 4.51 -28.11
N LYS A 525 -8.40 3.77 -28.53
CA LYS A 525 -9.81 4.13 -28.45
C LYS A 525 -10.53 3.52 -27.24
N ASN A 526 -9.81 2.84 -26.34
CA ASN A 526 -10.35 2.12 -25.18
C ASN A 526 -11.44 1.07 -25.52
N LEU A 527 -11.41 0.50 -26.73
CA LEU A 527 -12.45 -0.43 -27.17
C LEU A 527 -12.29 -1.82 -26.57
N ASP A 528 -11.06 -2.28 -26.34
CA ASP A 528 -10.76 -3.52 -25.60
C ASP A 528 -11.19 -3.41 -24.13
N ASP A 529 -10.87 -2.30 -23.46
CA ASP A 529 -11.26 -2.03 -22.07
C ASP A 529 -12.79 -2.06 -21.90
N THR A 530 -13.50 -1.43 -22.85
CA THR A 530 -14.95 -1.45 -22.93
C THR A 530 -15.48 -2.88 -23.14
N ALA A 531 -14.90 -3.64 -24.07
CA ALA A 531 -15.26 -5.03 -24.31
C ALA A 531 -15.03 -5.93 -23.09
N GLN A 532 -13.93 -5.73 -22.35
CA GLN A 532 -13.65 -6.43 -21.10
C GLN A 532 -14.71 -6.11 -20.03
N ALA A 533 -15.08 -4.84 -19.87
CA ALA A 533 -16.12 -4.43 -18.92
C ALA A 533 -17.50 -5.02 -19.28
N HIS A 534 -17.88 -5.00 -20.57
CA HIS A 534 -19.10 -5.61 -21.06
C HIS A 534 -19.13 -7.12 -20.84
N LEU A 535 -18.00 -7.81 -21.10
CA LEU A 535 -17.89 -9.23 -20.85
C LEU A 535 -18.02 -9.56 -19.35
N THR A 536 -17.34 -8.83 -18.46
CA THR A 536 -17.49 -9.03 -17.00
C THR A 536 -18.95 -8.82 -16.56
N LYS A 537 -19.64 -7.81 -17.10
CA LYS A 537 -21.07 -7.57 -16.84
C LYS A 537 -21.94 -8.72 -17.34
N TYR A 538 -21.64 -9.27 -18.51
CA TYR A 538 -22.34 -10.43 -19.07
C TYR A 538 -22.15 -11.67 -18.18
N LEU A 539 -20.92 -11.96 -17.76
CA LEU A 539 -20.61 -13.09 -16.88
C LEU A 539 -21.38 -12.98 -15.56
N ASN A 540 -21.35 -11.81 -14.91
CA ASN A 540 -22.08 -11.56 -13.66
C ASN A 540 -23.60 -11.72 -13.82
N ARG A 541 -24.19 -11.17 -14.89
CA ARG A 541 -25.64 -11.27 -15.15
C ARG A 541 -26.11 -12.70 -15.36
N ASN A 542 -25.24 -13.58 -15.82
CA ASN A 542 -25.55 -14.98 -16.08
C ASN A 542 -25.06 -15.93 -14.96
N ALA A 543 -24.62 -15.38 -13.81
CA ALA A 543 -24.05 -16.15 -12.71
C ALA A 543 -22.91 -17.09 -13.17
N LEU A 544 -22.07 -16.60 -14.09
CA LEU A 544 -20.89 -17.29 -14.57
C LEU A 544 -19.69 -16.71 -13.81
N HIS A 545 -19.13 -17.48 -12.89
CA HIS A 545 -18.02 -17.05 -12.04
C HIS A 545 -16.72 -17.70 -12.54
N PRO A 546 -15.81 -16.95 -13.19
CA PRO A 546 -14.53 -17.51 -13.63
C PRO A 546 -13.71 -18.03 -12.46
N SER A 547 -13.43 -19.34 -12.47
CA SER A 547 -12.47 -19.97 -11.57
C SER A 547 -11.05 -19.94 -12.13
N ILE A 548 -10.90 -19.60 -13.42
CA ILE A 548 -9.61 -19.43 -14.09
C ILE A 548 -9.58 -18.06 -14.77
N VAL A 549 -8.52 -17.29 -14.52
CA VAL A 549 -8.27 -16.00 -15.15
C VAL A 549 -6.94 -16.03 -15.90
N ILE A 550 -6.93 -15.58 -17.15
CA ILE A 550 -5.74 -15.55 -17.99
C ILE A 550 -5.54 -14.11 -18.48
N HIS A 551 -4.38 -13.53 -18.16
CA HIS A 551 -3.97 -12.21 -18.64
C HIS A 551 -3.05 -12.35 -19.86
N ARG A 552 -3.47 -11.80 -21.01
CA ARG A 552 -2.74 -11.77 -22.28
C ARG A 552 -2.53 -10.31 -22.74
N GLY A 553 -1.74 -9.57 -21.99
CA GLY A 553 -1.26 -8.23 -22.35
C GLY A 553 0.12 -7.94 -21.78
N HIS A 554 0.63 -6.75 -22.05
CA HIS A 554 1.82 -6.22 -21.39
C HIS A 554 1.59 -5.92 -19.89
N SER A 555 2.68 -5.79 -19.14
CA SER A 555 2.68 -5.57 -17.69
C SER A 555 1.87 -4.36 -17.24
N TYR A 556 1.80 -3.31 -18.07
CA TYR A 556 1.07 -2.08 -17.76
C TYR A 556 -0.44 -2.23 -17.85
N TRP A 557 -0.93 -3.28 -18.51
CA TRP A 557 -2.36 -3.62 -18.55
C TRP A 557 -2.81 -4.44 -17.33
N LEU A 558 -1.87 -5.08 -16.63
CA LEU A 558 -2.15 -6.00 -15.54
C LEU A 558 -2.98 -5.37 -14.40
N PRO A 559 -2.73 -4.13 -13.93
CA PRO A 559 -3.60 -3.48 -12.94
C PRO A 559 -5.08 -3.43 -13.37
N GLY A 560 -5.32 -3.19 -14.67
CA GLY A 560 -6.66 -3.20 -15.26
C GLY A 560 -7.31 -4.58 -15.24
N THR A 561 -6.54 -5.66 -15.44
CA THR A 561 -7.04 -7.04 -15.27
C THR A 561 -7.34 -7.34 -13.80
N ILE A 562 -6.43 -6.99 -12.88
CA ILE A 562 -6.58 -7.22 -11.44
C ILE A 562 -7.85 -6.55 -10.90
N ASN A 563 -8.16 -5.34 -11.37
CA ASN A 563 -9.39 -4.64 -10.98
C ASN A 563 -10.69 -5.28 -11.51
N ARG A 564 -10.60 -6.10 -12.58
CA ARG A 564 -11.76 -6.68 -13.27
C ARG A 564 -11.97 -8.17 -13.00
N MET A 565 -10.95 -8.85 -12.52
CA MET A 565 -11.00 -10.29 -12.28
C MET A 565 -11.93 -10.66 -11.12
N ALA A 566 -12.49 -11.87 -11.15
CA ALA A 566 -13.33 -12.37 -10.09
C ALA A 566 -12.53 -12.61 -8.79
N GLY A 567 -13.09 -12.21 -7.64
CA GLY A 567 -12.48 -12.36 -6.31
C GLY A 567 -12.33 -13.80 -5.79
N ASN A 568 -12.71 -14.80 -6.58
CA ASN A 568 -12.62 -16.20 -6.20
C ASN A 568 -11.88 -17.06 -7.25
N ALA A 569 -11.12 -16.43 -8.14
CA ALA A 569 -10.30 -17.14 -9.11
C ALA A 569 -9.34 -18.11 -8.40
N LYS A 570 -9.27 -19.35 -8.88
CA LYS A 570 -8.47 -20.43 -8.31
C LYS A 570 -7.19 -20.68 -9.10
N ILE A 571 -7.19 -20.40 -10.40
CA ILE A 571 -5.98 -20.41 -11.23
C ILE A 571 -5.87 -19.05 -11.93
N ILE A 572 -4.68 -18.44 -11.87
CA ILE A 572 -4.39 -17.17 -12.52
C ILE A 572 -3.13 -17.35 -13.35
N VAL A 573 -3.22 -17.08 -14.66
CA VAL A 573 -2.07 -17.14 -15.57
C VAL A 573 -1.71 -15.73 -16.00
N LEU A 574 -0.59 -15.23 -15.51
CA LEU A 574 -0.05 -13.92 -15.83
C LEU A 574 0.98 -14.06 -16.95
N GLY A 575 0.49 -13.98 -18.19
CA GLY A 575 1.33 -14.07 -19.37
C GLY A 575 2.07 -12.78 -19.74
N SER A 576 2.01 -11.75 -18.87
CA SER A 576 2.68 -10.47 -19.04
C SER A 576 4.05 -10.45 -18.38
N CYS A 577 4.92 -9.56 -18.85
CA CYS A 577 6.19 -9.22 -18.19
C CYS A 577 5.99 -8.89 -16.70
N GLY A 578 6.90 -9.33 -15.83
CA GLY A 578 6.90 -8.94 -14.41
C GLY A 578 5.61 -9.22 -13.65
N GLY A 579 4.78 -10.19 -14.09
CA GLY A 579 3.52 -10.55 -13.41
C GLY A 579 3.73 -10.92 -11.94
N TYR A 580 4.94 -11.37 -11.60
CA TYR A 580 5.38 -11.65 -10.24
C TYR A 580 5.28 -10.46 -9.26
N LYS A 581 5.39 -9.22 -9.75
CA LYS A 581 5.36 -8.03 -8.89
C LYS A 581 4.02 -7.81 -8.19
N ASN A 582 2.94 -8.30 -8.78
CA ASN A 582 1.57 -8.03 -8.34
C ASN A 582 0.96 -9.20 -7.56
N LEU A 583 1.77 -10.19 -7.15
CA LEU A 583 1.29 -11.35 -6.40
C LEU A 583 0.56 -10.95 -5.12
N SER A 584 1.09 -9.97 -4.38
CA SER A 584 0.49 -9.50 -3.13
C SER A 584 -0.89 -8.87 -3.35
N GLU A 585 -1.09 -8.10 -4.42
CA GLU A 585 -2.38 -7.51 -4.79
C GLU A 585 -3.38 -8.56 -5.25
N ILE A 586 -2.93 -9.50 -6.08
CA ILE A 586 -3.75 -10.61 -6.56
C ILE A 586 -4.23 -11.47 -5.40
N LEU A 587 -3.37 -11.76 -4.42
CA LEU A 587 -3.73 -12.59 -3.26
C LEU A 587 -4.63 -11.88 -2.26
N LYS A 588 -4.68 -10.54 -2.24
CA LYS A 588 -5.72 -9.80 -1.50
C LYS A 588 -7.10 -10.08 -2.10
N ILE A 589 -7.17 -10.23 -3.42
CA ILE A 589 -8.42 -10.46 -4.16
C ILE A 589 -8.77 -11.94 -4.18
N SER A 590 -7.81 -12.83 -4.42
CA SER A 590 -7.99 -14.29 -4.52
C SER A 590 -6.94 -15.03 -3.67
N PRO A 591 -7.15 -15.15 -2.35
CA PRO A 591 -6.16 -15.68 -1.40
C PRO A 591 -5.71 -17.11 -1.70
N ASP A 592 -6.58 -17.93 -2.28
CA ASP A 592 -6.30 -19.34 -2.59
C ASP A 592 -5.70 -19.55 -3.97
N ALA A 593 -5.56 -18.50 -4.79
CA ALA A 593 -5.19 -18.66 -6.19
C ALA A 593 -3.83 -19.36 -6.38
N HIS A 594 -3.78 -20.27 -7.35
CA HIS A 594 -2.55 -20.79 -7.92
C HIS A 594 -2.15 -19.88 -9.07
N ILE A 595 -0.98 -19.24 -8.94
CA ILE A 595 -0.55 -18.21 -9.89
C ILE A 595 0.60 -18.75 -10.72
N ILE A 596 0.46 -18.72 -12.05
CA ILE A 596 1.57 -18.82 -12.99
C ILE A 596 1.98 -17.40 -13.33
N SER A 597 3.25 -17.06 -13.15
CA SER A 597 3.77 -15.71 -13.37
C SER A 597 5.11 -15.73 -14.10
N THR A 598 5.53 -14.59 -14.62
CA THR A 598 6.87 -14.42 -15.21
C THR A 598 7.71 -13.46 -14.38
N LYS A 599 9.02 -13.70 -14.35
CA LYS A 599 10.01 -12.76 -13.79
C LYS A 599 10.22 -11.58 -14.72
N GLU A 600 10.60 -11.85 -15.96
CA GLU A 600 11.03 -10.80 -16.89
C GLU A 600 10.01 -10.56 -18.00
N ILE A 601 9.98 -11.43 -19.01
CA ILE A 601 9.20 -11.21 -20.24
C ILE A 601 8.23 -12.37 -20.43
N GLY A 602 6.94 -12.03 -20.49
CA GLY A 602 5.93 -12.96 -20.99
C GLY A 602 5.97 -12.99 -22.51
N LYS A 603 6.34 -14.13 -23.10
CA LYS A 603 6.29 -14.34 -24.55
C LYS A 603 5.10 -15.20 -24.97
N GLY A 604 4.47 -14.82 -26.08
CA GLY A 604 3.25 -15.47 -26.56
C GLY A 604 3.44 -16.92 -27.01
N ASP A 605 4.61 -17.24 -27.55
CA ASP A 605 5.08 -18.58 -27.94
C ASP A 605 5.30 -19.52 -26.74
N ILE A 606 5.56 -18.98 -25.54
CA ILE A 606 5.61 -19.73 -24.28
C ILE A 606 4.22 -19.84 -23.64
N ASN A 607 3.48 -18.73 -23.58
CA ASN A 607 2.15 -18.68 -22.97
C ASN A 607 1.15 -19.61 -23.66
N ARG A 608 1.21 -19.74 -24.99
CA ARG A 608 0.26 -20.59 -25.74
C ARG A 608 0.38 -22.07 -25.35
N PRO A 609 1.57 -22.71 -25.35
CA PRO A 609 1.73 -24.07 -24.85
C PRO A 609 1.27 -24.27 -23.39
N ILE A 610 1.50 -23.29 -22.49
CA ILE A 610 1.00 -23.34 -21.10
C ILE A 610 -0.54 -23.43 -21.09
N ILE A 611 -1.21 -22.53 -21.80
CA ILE A 611 -2.68 -22.48 -21.89
C ILE A 611 -3.23 -23.76 -22.54
N ASN A 612 -2.56 -24.27 -23.57
CA ASN A 612 -2.96 -25.48 -24.26
C ASN A 612 -2.86 -26.70 -23.35
N TYR A 613 -1.75 -26.85 -22.62
CA TYR A 613 -1.59 -27.92 -21.65
C TYR A 613 -2.67 -27.84 -20.57
N LEU A 614 -2.89 -26.64 -20.01
CA LEU A 614 -3.92 -26.42 -19.00
C LEU A 614 -5.29 -26.87 -19.50
N ASN A 615 -5.70 -26.44 -20.69
CA ASN A 615 -6.99 -26.81 -21.27
C ASN A 615 -7.13 -28.32 -21.53
N GLN A 616 -6.06 -28.99 -21.97
CA GLN A 616 -6.06 -30.44 -22.17
C GLN A 616 -6.15 -31.21 -20.84
N ALA A 617 -5.44 -30.75 -19.80
CA ALA A 617 -5.53 -31.32 -18.47
C ALA A 617 -6.96 -31.19 -17.90
N LEU A 618 -7.58 -30.01 -18.05
CA LEU A 618 -8.96 -29.78 -17.62
C LEU A 618 -9.96 -30.68 -18.37
N LEU A 619 -9.81 -30.84 -19.70
CA LEU A 619 -10.65 -31.73 -20.50
C LEU A 619 -10.56 -33.19 -20.04
N SER A 620 -9.39 -33.63 -19.58
CA SER A 620 -9.19 -35.01 -19.13
C SER A 620 -9.93 -35.35 -17.83
N GLY A 621 -10.41 -34.33 -17.09
CA GLY A 621 -11.06 -34.50 -15.78
C GLY A 621 -10.11 -34.87 -14.64
N LYS A 622 -8.81 -35.05 -14.91
CA LYS A 622 -7.80 -35.43 -13.91
C LYS A 622 -7.36 -34.22 -13.08
N THR A 623 -6.89 -34.49 -11.86
CA THR A 623 -6.20 -33.50 -11.02
C THR A 623 -5.03 -32.89 -11.78
N LEU A 624 -4.96 -31.56 -11.80
CA LEU A 624 -3.83 -30.85 -12.40
C LEU A 624 -2.66 -30.84 -11.43
N VAL A 625 -1.55 -31.47 -11.82
CA VAL A 625 -0.30 -31.51 -11.04
C VAL A 625 0.71 -30.57 -11.67
N TRP A 626 1.11 -29.51 -10.94
CA TRP A 626 1.95 -28.44 -11.48
C TRP A 626 3.35 -28.93 -11.86
N LYS A 627 3.92 -29.86 -11.07
CA LYS A 627 5.23 -30.46 -11.36
C LYS A 627 5.21 -31.23 -12.69
N ASP A 628 4.17 -32.04 -12.94
CA ASP A 628 4.03 -32.81 -14.17
C ASP A 628 3.88 -31.90 -15.39
N MET A 629 3.04 -30.85 -15.26
CA MET A 629 2.89 -29.81 -16.27
C MET A 629 4.24 -29.13 -16.59
N TRP A 630 4.98 -28.71 -15.56
CA TRP A 630 6.28 -28.06 -15.76
C TRP A 630 7.30 -28.99 -16.39
N THR A 631 7.38 -30.25 -15.95
CA THR A 631 8.31 -31.23 -16.54
C THR A 631 7.98 -31.49 -18.02
N ALA A 632 6.70 -31.59 -18.37
CA ALA A 632 6.28 -31.77 -19.76
C ALA A 632 6.63 -30.55 -20.62
N LEU A 633 6.33 -29.35 -20.16
CA LEU A 633 6.61 -28.10 -20.88
C LEU A 633 8.12 -27.82 -21.00
N THR A 634 8.91 -28.07 -19.94
CA THR A 634 10.38 -27.96 -20.00
C THR A 634 10.96 -28.83 -21.10
N LYS A 635 10.50 -30.08 -21.25
CA LYS A 635 10.97 -30.95 -22.34
C LYS A 635 10.65 -30.36 -23.71
N VAL A 636 9.48 -29.75 -23.88
CA VAL A 636 9.08 -29.10 -25.15
C VAL A 636 9.99 -27.91 -25.44
N PHE A 637 10.16 -26.99 -24.51
CA PHE A 637 10.93 -25.76 -24.75
C PHE A 637 12.44 -26.00 -24.82
N TYR A 638 12.97 -26.98 -24.08
CA TYR A 638 14.41 -27.31 -24.13
C TYR A 638 14.80 -28.07 -25.41
N ALA A 639 13.83 -28.69 -26.08
CA ALA A 639 14.03 -29.29 -27.39
C ALA A 639 14.05 -28.25 -28.54
N ASP A 640 13.63 -27.00 -28.28
CA ASP A 640 13.72 -25.93 -29.27
C ASP A 640 15.20 -25.57 -29.54
N ASN A 641 15.54 -25.26 -30.79
CA ASN A 641 16.89 -24.87 -31.17
C ASN A 641 17.19 -23.40 -30.83
N ASN A 642 16.16 -22.57 -30.66
CA ASN A 642 16.31 -21.18 -30.28
C ASN A 642 16.61 -21.04 -28.77
N LYS A 643 17.82 -20.56 -28.45
CA LYS A 643 18.25 -20.32 -27.07
C LYS A 643 17.32 -19.36 -26.34
N GLU A 644 16.78 -18.35 -27.03
CA GLU A 644 15.89 -17.36 -26.42
C GLU A 644 14.59 -17.98 -25.90
N VAL A 645 14.09 -19.05 -26.53
CA VAL A 645 12.89 -19.76 -26.08
C VAL A 645 13.14 -20.44 -24.73
N LYS A 646 14.33 -21.04 -24.56
CA LYS A 646 14.75 -21.68 -23.29
C LYS A 646 14.88 -20.64 -22.19
N GLU A 647 15.60 -19.56 -22.48
CA GLU A 647 15.80 -18.45 -21.55
C GLU A 647 14.46 -17.82 -21.13
N SER A 648 13.53 -17.66 -22.09
CA SER A 648 12.19 -17.12 -21.79
C SER A 648 11.34 -18.08 -20.97
N TRP A 649 11.45 -19.40 -21.17
CA TRP A 649 10.76 -20.39 -20.35
C TRP A 649 11.29 -20.42 -18.92
N ASP A 650 12.60 -20.29 -18.74
CA ASP A 650 13.23 -20.27 -17.41
C ASP A 650 12.75 -19.09 -16.54
N ASP A 651 12.20 -18.04 -17.16
CA ASP A 651 11.58 -16.91 -16.46
C ASP A 651 10.16 -17.19 -15.94
N TYR A 652 9.50 -18.26 -16.39
CA TYR A 652 8.17 -18.63 -15.90
C TYR A 652 8.27 -19.36 -14.57
N ILE A 653 7.49 -18.88 -13.60
CA ILE A 653 7.43 -19.42 -12.25
C ILE A 653 6.09 -20.17 -12.07
N PRO A 654 6.14 -21.47 -11.70
CA PRO A 654 4.95 -22.23 -11.36
C PRO A 654 4.43 -21.86 -9.97
N PRO A 655 3.15 -22.20 -9.65
CA PRO A 655 2.54 -21.87 -8.36
C PRO A 655 3.36 -22.32 -7.14
N TYR A 656 3.97 -23.51 -7.18
CA TYR A 656 4.76 -24.06 -6.08
C TYR A 656 6.14 -23.41 -5.90
N LYS A 657 6.55 -22.48 -6.77
CA LYS A 657 7.79 -21.70 -6.66
C LYS A 657 7.54 -20.22 -6.33
N ASN A 658 6.29 -19.79 -6.17
CA ASN A 658 5.95 -18.42 -5.74
C ASN A 658 6.08 -18.28 -4.22
N LEU A 659 7.30 -18.09 -3.73
CA LEU A 659 7.60 -18.15 -2.29
C LEU A 659 6.87 -17.07 -1.46
N GLY A 660 6.70 -15.85 -1.97
CA GLY A 660 5.92 -14.79 -1.30
C GLY A 660 4.42 -15.10 -1.27
N ALA A 661 3.88 -15.71 -2.33
CA ALA A 661 2.49 -16.15 -2.32
C ALA A 661 2.24 -17.23 -1.26
N ILE A 662 3.17 -18.19 -1.16
CA ILE A 662 3.15 -19.23 -0.14
C ILE A 662 3.27 -18.60 1.26
N PHE A 663 4.16 -17.61 1.43
CA PHE A 663 4.34 -16.90 2.70
C PHE A 663 3.05 -16.20 3.17
N ILE A 664 2.36 -15.47 2.27
CA ILE A 664 1.10 -14.79 2.61
C ILE A 664 0.04 -15.80 3.05
N LYS A 665 -0.16 -16.88 2.28
CA LYS A 665 -1.12 -17.94 2.62
C LYS A 665 -0.80 -18.58 3.97
N ALA A 666 0.48 -18.90 4.20
CA ALA A 666 0.98 -19.48 5.44
C ALA A 666 0.75 -18.58 6.65
N TYR A 667 1.04 -17.29 6.51
CA TYR A 667 0.91 -16.31 7.57
C TYR A 667 -0.56 -16.10 7.95
N ASN A 668 -1.42 -15.86 6.96
CA ASN A 668 -2.85 -15.68 7.18
C ASN A 668 -3.46 -16.89 7.87
N LYS A 669 -3.07 -18.10 7.44
CA LYS A 669 -3.57 -19.33 8.06
C LYS A 669 -3.17 -19.47 9.53
N LYS A 670 -1.92 -19.14 9.88
CA LYS A 670 -1.47 -19.16 11.28
C LYS A 670 -2.16 -18.11 12.14
N MET A 671 -2.54 -16.97 11.56
CA MET A 671 -3.29 -15.93 12.26
C MET A 671 -4.76 -16.33 12.52
N GLU A 672 -5.38 -17.13 11.66
CA GLU A 672 -6.74 -17.68 11.92
C GLU A 672 -6.80 -18.67 13.08
N ILE A 673 -5.68 -19.35 13.37
CA ILE A 673 -5.59 -20.42 14.39
C ILE A 673 -5.25 -19.85 15.78
N GLN A 674 -4.78 -18.61 15.86
CA GLN A 674 -4.45 -17.90 17.11
C GLN A 674 -5.61 -17.04 17.58
#